data_AF-W7IT67-F1
#
_entry.id   AF-W7IT67-F1
#
_cell.length_a   1.000
_cell.length_b   1.000
_cell.length_c   1.000
_cell.angle_alpha   90.00
_cell.angle_beta   90.00
_cell.angle_gamma   90.00
#
_symmetry.space_group_name_H-M   'P 1'
#
loop_
_entity.id
_entity.type
_entity.pdbx_description
1 polymer ?
#
loop_
_entity_poly.entity_id
_entity_poly.type
_entity_poly.pdbx_seq_one_letter_code
_entity_poly.pdbx_strand_id
1 'polypeptide(L)'
;MSSLLTMFFDGLTGFSRLFLLVGLVLAVVNTARFLARGRSVALHAVNAPPPADPTTLNSPVRGAVPGVWWPLVLIALGFVVGGRFRSTPWVVAVAILVAAAVGLGLRALRVAHGRRGDAEVAPAALAALLSAGALLLFGLLLTVRLVVIPDPATRVGDAFTAESGDAAARAVLLPALALALVVAAIAWAQRPRPERLGPPKRRAIRLRLPAFPLTEKGHLVGLLAVFVLFAAPLLDDRLTIFGIATPEYGKVVYFVALAAMLGAYAHLYRVGAAARGGSPLEVIRARRHLWYPIGTFAAVGVASALKQDIGPMIPVFVGSVAVFAHLLGVQADRAPEVLGEVGRARARARRRVALRYSRPLWAPVGGFVLIGVAAMAVTPYISERGAVWVDPWTYNWAAACEPAPEGATPPPTPEGTSACQISYSSAEASRRSQIAQSLAVIADGGLWGRGLDDSTSGRVPAGSTDFVLTVIWSKLGGITILLLSGLLALLAAALSRIGPQVTRTEAGGVDPARLFVVGFRAMVLGQFLFVLAATVNALPHSGITAPFLSRGGHSTIALGLGVIAAVAVSYLGAPAPATPAAQPVPAAPPRRALVPAAAPARASTWWARPTVPGAAWVYLLSATLVVGITLSPYTGLAEDRPFCTTQQPRVDPEQCSTDRIAYDRTTVRVLVDGKPQWVRDRSGARWEPLGTPDLSLADLGGLLQVGGDRGVLEAGLTDIVDGSSGTSLGQRLAPPSSGRPDGAVELTVDPAIQRATTGALLADGPTGGPLAGGAVVVDAKTGHVLAAASAPVEPGEEGTARPVDQTARREFTGDHGFGSRDGQGNLDESTDCVESDDERVLADCYRWSLAPTQAGETPEAQDRLRRFVEDDKAVAVPSPQVNRALGRQYGLGSTFKVVVAAAFIKTRGATAQTVIDAPLTVTVNNQVIRNAGNGACGQATSGRITLQMALAVSCNTAFVRLAQDLGWDVIRDTAKAMGFVVGSTDARADRRPAWLAGTPVGVDSRVPATADDGSIGNNVLGGGGVVGTPLEMATVLGAVANGGTAVQPTVVSAVTDPRDGVRREVTGTSTPVLTPEQAEQLRQALSATTTSGTARKLVLPQGQRAWVKTGTQVQYEPGTAPRGTFLHQIAWLVGFVDTASGPVSFAVAVETRDEGRGADRARFLAEKIIAAITAARG
;
A
#
# COMPACT_ATOMS: atom_id res chain seq x y z
N MET A 1 -5.59 -4.50 -26.40
CA MET A 1 -4.34 -4.47 -27.21
C MET A 1 -3.65 -3.11 -27.16
N SER A 2 -4.35 -1.96 -27.27
CA SER A 2 -3.71 -0.64 -27.16
C SER A 2 -3.04 -0.40 -25.80
N SER A 3 -3.68 -0.80 -24.68
CA SER A 3 -3.12 -0.68 -23.31
C SER A 3 -1.85 -1.52 -23.07
N LEU A 4 -1.68 -2.62 -23.80
CA LEU A 4 -0.48 -3.46 -23.73
C LEU A 4 0.68 -2.81 -24.49
N LEU A 5 0.39 -2.19 -25.64
CA LEU A 5 1.40 -1.49 -26.43
C LEU A 5 1.88 -0.22 -25.73
N THR A 6 0.98 0.58 -25.14
CA THR A 6 1.38 1.73 -24.33
C THR A 6 2.29 1.32 -23.18
N MET A 7 2.03 0.20 -22.50
CA MET A 7 2.87 -0.26 -21.39
C MET A 7 4.37 -0.45 -21.75
N PHE A 8 4.67 -0.88 -22.98
CA PHE A 8 6.05 -1.12 -23.44
C PHE A 8 6.68 0.04 -24.20
N PHE A 9 5.87 0.90 -24.81
CA PHE A 9 6.33 1.98 -25.68
C PHE A 9 6.07 3.39 -25.12
N ASP A 10 5.43 3.51 -23.96
CA ASP A 10 5.22 4.79 -23.27
C ASP A 10 6.44 5.17 -22.43
N GLY A 11 7.27 6.05 -23.00
CA GLY A 11 8.43 6.64 -22.34
C GLY A 11 9.60 5.68 -22.03
N LEU A 12 10.64 6.21 -21.38
CA LEU A 12 11.88 5.48 -21.04
C LEU A 12 11.64 4.29 -20.08
N THR A 13 10.62 4.38 -19.22
CA THR A 13 10.22 3.32 -18.29
C THR A 13 9.61 2.10 -19.00
N GLY A 14 8.83 2.31 -20.07
CA GLY A 14 8.34 1.25 -20.96
C GLY A 14 9.49 0.49 -21.64
N PHE A 15 10.43 1.21 -22.24
CA PHE A 15 11.59 0.62 -22.92
C PHE A 15 12.52 -0.14 -21.96
N SER A 16 12.78 0.41 -20.77
CA SER A 16 13.58 -0.28 -19.73
C SER A 16 12.99 -1.65 -19.39
N ARG A 17 11.67 -1.71 -19.13
CA ARG A 17 10.95 -2.98 -18.84
C ARG A 17 11.02 -3.94 -20.01
N LEU A 18 10.85 -3.46 -21.24
CA LEU A 18 10.93 -4.28 -22.45
C LEU A 18 12.27 -5.00 -22.55
N PHE A 19 13.39 -4.27 -22.44
CA PHE A 19 14.73 -4.86 -22.53
C PHE A 19 15.01 -5.87 -21.42
N LEU A 20 14.59 -5.58 -20.18
CA LEU A 20 14.74 -6.50 -19.04
C LEU A 20 13.97 -7.80 -19.26
N LEU A 21 12.68 -7.69 -19.61
CA LEU A 21 11.82 -8.87 -19.81
C LEU A 21 12.30 -9.70 -21.00
N VAL A 22 12.66 -9.07 -22.11
CA VAL A 22 13.22 -9.79 -23.28
C VAL A 22 14.54 -10.47 -22.91
N GLY A 23 15.44 -9.79 -22.18
CA GLY A 23 16.69 -10.36 -21.71
C GLY A 23 16.49 -11.59 -20.82
N LEU A 24 15.58 -11.50 -19.85
CA LEU A 24 15.24 -12.62 -18.94
C LEU A 24 14.55 -13.78 -19.68
N VAL A 25 13.61 -13.49 -20.59
CA VAL A 25 12.95 -14.51 -21.43
C VAL A 25 13.98 -15.24 -22.28
N LEU A 26 14.90 -14.51 -22.93
CA LEU A 26 15.97 -15.13 -23.72
C LEU A 26 16.90 -15.98 -22.84
N ALA A 27 17.21 -15.55 -21.61
CA ALA A 27 17.99 -16.35 -20.67
C ALA A 27 17.27 -17.68 -20.34
N VAL A 28 15.97 -17.64 -20.03
CA VAL A 28 15.15 -18.83 -19.74
C VAL A 28 15.09 -19.76 -20.95
N VAL A 29 14.74 -19.22 -22.12
CA VAL A 29 14.57 -20.00 -23.36
C VAL A 29 15.89 -20.64 -23.79
N ASN A 30 17.00 -19.89 -23.77
CA ASN A 30 18.30 -20.43 -24.18
C ASN A 30 18.80 -21.48 -23.18
N THR A 31 18.60 -21.26 -21.88
CA THR A 31 18.93 -22.26 -20.85
C THR A 31 18.12 -23.55 -21.04
N ALA A 32 16.81 -23.44 -21.26
CA ALA A 32 15.95 -24.58 -21.52
C ALA A 32 16.36 -25.32 -22.81
N ARG A 33 16.70 -24.59 -23.88
CA ARG A 33 17.21 -25.15 -25.14
C ARG A 33 18.52 -25.91 -24.94
N PHE A 34 19.46 -25.36 -24.18
CA PHE A 34 20.71 -26.04 -23.84
C PHE A 34 20.44 -27.34 -23.08
N LEU A 35 19.48 -27.36 -22.16
CA LEU A 35 19.10 -28.58 -21.45
C LEU A 35 18.37 -29.60 -22.35
N ALA A 36 17.49 -29.16 -23.26
CA ALA A 36 16.65 -30.04 -24.07
C ALA A 36 17.41 -30.76 -25.20
N ARG A 37 18.34 -30.06 -25.87
CA ARG A 37 18.94 -30.55 -27.12
C ARG A 37 20.03 -31.61 -26.97
N GLY A 38 20.44 -31.93 -25.74
CA GLY A 38 21.20 -33.15 -25.38
C GLY A 38 22.65 -33.25 -25.89
N ARG A 39 22.95 -32.83 -27.12
CA ARG A 39 24.25 -32.98 -27.80
C ARG A 39 24.55 -31.99 -28.94
N SER A 40 23.63 -31.09 -29.32
CA SER A 40 23.75 -30.33 -30.59
C SER A 40 24.12 -28.84 -30.42
N VAL A 41 24.90 -28.50 -29.39
CA VAL A 41 25.29 -27.10 -29.14
C VAL A 41 26.81 -27.04 -29.13
N ALA A 42 27.37 -26.99 -30.33
CA ALA A 42 28.81 -27.03 -30.54
C ALA A 42 29.46 -25.70 -30.13
N LEU A 43 30.19 -25.74 -29.01
CA LEU A 43 31.32 -24.85 -28.77
C LEU A 43 32.57 -25.71 -28.92
N HIS A 44 33.20 -25.66 -30.09
CA HIS A 44 34.38 -26.47 -30.37
C HIS A 44 35.50 -26.19 -29.35
N ALA A 45 36.08 -27.25 -28.81
CA ALA A 45 37.23 -27.15 -27.93
C ALA A 45 38.43 -26.59 -28.72
N VAL A 46 39.20 -25.68 -28.10
CA VAL A 46 40.30 -24.96 -28.75
C VAL A 46 41.43 -25.91 -29.23
N ASN A 47 41.46 -27.15 -28.73
CA ASN A 47 42.48 -28.17 -29.03
C ASN A 47 41.88 -29.55 -29.36
N ALA A 48 40.67 -29.64 -29.92
CA ALA A 48 40.20 -30.92 -30.46
C ALA A 48 41.09 -31.31 -31.65
N PRO A 49 41.54 -32.58 -31.79
CA PRO A 49 42.19 -33.01 -33.02
C PRO A 49 41.23 -32.69 -34.19
N PRO A 50 41.76 -32.26 -35.36
CA PRO A 50 40.91 -31.94 -36.50
C PRO A 50 40.01 -33.15 -36.80
N PRO A 51 38.72 -32.94 -37.11
CA PRO A 51 37.87 -34.03 -37.56
C PRO A 51 38.53 -34.73 -38.74
N ALA A 52 38.42 -36.05 -38.80
CA ALA A 52 39.06 -36.88 -39.82
C ALA A 52 38.51 -36.68 -41.26
N ASP A 53 37.74 -35.62 -41.50
CA ASP A 53 37.16 -35.29 -42.79
C ASP A 53 37.51 -33.82 -43.16
N PRO A 54 38.36 -33.58 -44.18
CA PRO A 54 38.79 -32.25 -44.59
C PRO A 54 37.72 -31.43 -45.32
N THR A 55 36.52 -31.96 -45.59
CA THR A 55 35.60 -31.35 -46.56
C THR A 55 34.61 -30.33 -45.99
N THR A 56 34.61 -30.07 -44.67
CA THR A 56 33.74 -29.05 -44.05
C THR A 56 34.54 -28.01 -43.26
N LEU A 57 35.36 -27.22 -43.94
CA LEU A 57 36.27 -26.23 -43.33
C LEU A 57 35.81 -24.77 -43.47
N ASN A 58 34.51 -24.53 -43.71
CA ASN A 58 33.95 -23.17 -43.88
C ASN A 58 32.63 -22.92 -43.11
N SER A 59 32.51 -23.40 -41.87
CA SER A 59 31.55 -22.82 -40.93
C SER A 59 32.30 -22.06 -39.84
N PRO A 60 32.34 -20.71 -39.85
CA PRO A 60 32.69 -19.97 -38.65
C PRO A 60 31.78 -20.45 -37.51
N VAL A 61 32.31 -20.53 -36.29
CA VAL A 61 31.59 -20.94 -35.07
C VAL A 61 30.34 -20.06 -34.87
N ARG A 62 29.25 -20.42 -35.55
CA ARG A 62 27.91 -19.83 -35.44
C ARG A 62 27.08 -20.82 -34.67
N GLY A 63 26.72 -20.47 -33.43
CA GLY A 63 25.73 -21.28 -32.71
C GLY A 63 25.44 -20.87 -31.27
N ALA A 64 26.47 -20.57 -30.45
CA ALA A 64 26.26 -20.45 -29.00
C ALA A 64 26.79 -19.17 -28.35
N VAL A 65 27.64 -18.39 -29.03
CA VAL A 65 28.17 -17.12 -28.48
C VAL A 65 27.05 -16.08 -28.30
N PRO A 66 26.18 -15.80 -29.28
CA PRO A 66 25.09 -14.84 -29.08
C PRO A 66 24.08 -15.31 -28.01
N GLY A 67 23.80 -16.61 -27.93
CA GLY A 67 22.83 -17.17 -26.98
C GLY A 67 23.21 -17.00 -25.50
N VAL A 68 24.49 -16.82 -25.20
CA VAL A 68 24.99 -16.56 -23.84
C VAL A 68 25.10 -15.06 -23.56
N TRP A 69 25.59 -14.26 -24.51
CA TRP A 69 25.85 -12.84 -24.28
C TRP A 69 24.63 -11.95 -24.43
N TRP A 70 23.76 -12.22 -25.40
CA TRP A 70 22.61 -11.35 -25.68
C TRP A 70 21.61 -11.21 -24.53
N PRO A 71 21.28 -12.28 -23.79
CA PRO A 71 20.49 -12.14 -22.58
C PRO A 71 21.12 -11.19 -21.55
N LEU A 72 22.44 -11.29 -21.33
CA LEU A 72 23.16 -10.45 -20.36
C LEU A 72 23.22 -8.98 -20.81
N VAL A 73 23.47 -8.74 -22.09
CA VAL A 73 23.50 -7.39 -22.67
C VAL A 73 22.13 -6.71 -22.54
N LEU A 74 21.05 -7.41 -22.86
CA LEU A 74 19.69 -6.84 -22.81
C LEU A 74 19.24 -6.57 -21.37
N ILE A 75 19.62 -7.43 -20.41
CA ILE A 75 19.40 -7.16 -18.98
C ILE A 75 20.14 -5.87 -18.57
N ALA A 76 21.42 -5.74 -18.90
CA ALA A 76 22.19 -4.52 -18.58
C ALA A 76 21.61 -3.27 -19.25
N LEU A 77 21.24 -3.36 -20.53
CA LEU A 77 20.63 -2.26 -21.29
C LEU A 77 19.32 -1.78 -20.66
N GLY A 78 18.50 -2.71 -20.16
CA GLY A 78 17.26 -2.37 -19.46
C GLY A 78 17.48 -1.49 -18.22
N PHE A 79 18.52 -1.78 -17.43
CA PHE A 79 18.92 -0.92 -16.29
C PHE A 79 19.52 0.43 -16.75
N VAL A 80 20.28 0.47 -17.85
CA VAL A 80 20.82 1.72 -18.42
C VAL A 80 19.70 2.65 -18.89
N VAL A 81 18.76 2.14 -19.69
CA VAL A 81 17.65 2.93 -20.24
C VAL A 81 16.73 3.45 -19.12
N GLY A 82 16.53 2.66 -18.08
CA GLY A 82 15.71 3.05 -16.92
C GLY A 82 16.38 4.03 -15.97
N GLY A 83 17.70 4.22 -16.03
CA GLY A 83 18.45 5.03 -15.06
C GLY A 83 18.77 6.46 -15.48
N ARG A 84 18.38 6.87 -16.70
CA ARG A 84 18.95 8.00 -17.47
C ARG A 84 20.49 7.93 -17.56
N PHE A 85 21.09 8.58 -18.56
CA PHE A 85 22.51 8.38 -18.92
C PHE A 85 23.56 8.58 -17.80
N ARG A 86 23.20 9.21 -16.66
CA ARG A 86 24.10 9.46 -15.52
C ARG A 86 24.52 8.20 -14.74
N SER A 87 23.69 7.15 -14.69
CA SER A 87 24.00 5.89 -13.98
C SER A 87 24.73 4.85 -14.86
N THR A 88 24.88 5.14 -16.15
CA THR A 88 25.49 4.26 -17.17
C THR A 88 26.87 3.72 -16.79
N PRO A 89 27.82 4.50 -16.23
CA PRO A 89 29.17 4.02 -15.96
C PRO A 89 29.21 2.81 -15.02
N TRP A 90 28.40 2.80 -13.96
CA TRP A 90 28.36 1.70 -12.98
C TRP A 90 27.68 0.46 -13.53
N VAL A 91 26.57 0.62 -14.25
CA VAL A 91 25.86 -0.49 -14.89
C VAL A 91 26.78 -1.18 -15.90
N VAL A 92 27.53 -0.39 -16.67
CA VAL A 92 28.54 -0.89 -17.62
C VAL A 92 29.69 -1.60 -16.88
N ALA A 93 30.23 -1.04 -15.80
CA ALA A 93 31.30 -1.66 -15.03
C ALA A 93 30.90 -3.04 -14.46
N VAL A 94 29.71 -3.14 -13.83
CA VAL A 94 29.18 -4.42 -13.31
C VAL A 94 28.94 -5.41 -14.44
N ALA A 95 28.34 -4.97 -15.55
CA ALA A 95 28.10 -5.81 -16.71
C ALA A 95 29.41 -6.36 -17.32
N ILE A 96 30.45 -5.54 -17.42
CA ILE A 96 31.78 -5.95 -17.90
C ILE A 96 32.41 -6.99 -16.96
N LEU A 97 32.35 -6.78 -15.64
CA LEU A 97 32.93 -7.72 -14.67
C LEU A 97 32.23 -9.10 -14.72
N VAL A 98 30.89 -9.12 -14.70
CA VAL A 98 30.13 -10.36 -14.82
C VAL A 98 30.38 -11.02 -16.18
N ALA A 99 30.43 -10.22 -17.25
CA ALA A 99 30.74 -10.73 -18.58
C ALA A 99 32.14 -11.36 -18.63
N ALA A 100 33.17 -10.70 -18.08
CA ALA A 100 34.52 -11.24 -18.01
C ALA A 100 34.56 -12.58 -17.23
N ALA A 101 33.86 -12.66 -16.10
CA ALA A 101 33.76 -13.90 -15.31
C ALA A 101 33.10 -15.05 -16.11
N VAL A 102 31.98 -14.80 -16.79
CA VAL A 102 31.32 -15.78 -17.66
C VAL A 102 32.23 -16.20 -18.81
N GLY A 103 32.93 -15.26 -19.44
CA GLY A 103 33.87 -15.50 -20.53
C GLY A 103 35.07 -16.37 -20.10
N LEU A 104 35.62 -16.12 -18.91
CA LEU A 104 36.67 -16.95 -18.31
C LEU A 104 36.16 -18.36 -17.98
N GLY A 105 34.95 -18.47 -17.42
CA GLY A 105 34.30 -19.77 -17.17
C GLY A 105 34.12 -20.59 -18.44
N LEU A 106 33.67 -19.97 -19.53
CA LEU A 106 33.56 -20.61 -20.84
C LEU A 106 34.92 -21.10 -21.37
N ARG A 107 35.97 -20.27 -21.25
CA ARG A 107 37.34 -20.67 -21.64
C ARG A 107 37.82 -21.88 -20.82
N ALA A 108 37.62 -21.85 -19.50
CA ALA A 108 37.99 -22.96 -18.62
C ALA A 108 37.25 -24.26 -18.99
N LEU A 109 35.94 -24.18 -19.28
CA LEU A 109 35.15 -25.33 -19.74
C LEU A 109 35.63 -25.89 -21.08
N ARG A 110 36.03 -25.04 -22.04
CA ARG A 110 36.60 -25.49 -23.33
C ARG A 110 37.92 -26.22 -23.16
N VAL A 111 38.80 -25.69 -22.31
CA VAL A 111 40.10 -26.33 -21.99
C VAL A 111 39.87 -27.67 -21.28
N ALA A 112 38.91 -27.74 -20.35
CA ALA A 112 38.57 -28.96 -19.64
C ALA A 112 37.97 -30.04 -20.56
N HIS A 113 37.11 -29.67 -21.51
CA HIS A 113 36.59 -30.62 -22.52
C HIS A 113 37.69 -31.10 -23.47
N GLY A 114 38.54 -30.20 -23.95
CA GLY A 114 39.67 -30.58 -24.81
C GLY A 114 40.60 -31.59 -24.13
N ARG A 115 40.82 -31.47 -22.81
CA ARG A 115 41.58 -32.45 -22.02
C ARG A 115 40.91 -33.82 -21.88
N ARG A 116 39.59 -33.91 -22.06
CA ARG A 116 38.82 -35.16 -22.00
C ARG A 116 38.68 -35.86 -23.36
N GLY A 117 39.10 -35.21 -24.43
CA GLY A 117 38.91 -35.70 -25.80
C GLY A 117 37.48 -35.48 -26.32
N ASP A 118 36.67 -34.67 -25.64
CA ASP A 118 35.30 -34.36 -26.07
C ASP A 118 35.31 -33.23 -27.11
N ALA A 119 34.59 -33.42 -28.23
CA ALA A 119 34.53 -32.45 -29.33
C ALA A 119 33.70 -31.18 -29.02
N GLU A 120 32.80 -31.25 -28.02
CA GLU A 120 31.85 -30.19 -27.68
C GLU A 120 31.69 -29.99 -26.17
N VAL A 121 31.35 -28.76 -25.75
CA VAL A 121 31.06 -28.44 -24.35
C VAL A 121 29.68 -28.96 -23.92
N ALA A 122 29.61 -29.63 -22.76
CA ALA A 122 28.39 -30.14 -22.15
C ALA A 122 27.28 -29.06 -22.05
N PRO A 123 26.12 -29.29 -22.70
CA PRO A 123 25.03 -28.31 -22.73
C PRO A 123 24.50 -27.93 -21.33
N ALA A 124 24.55 -28.86 -20.37
CA ALA A 124 24.16 -28.58 -18.99
C ALA A 124 25.11 -27.57 -18.29
N ALA A 125 26.40 -27.60 -18.60
CA ALA A 125 27.36 -26.64 -18.04
C ALA A 125 27.15 -25.23 -18.62
N LEU A 126 26.82 -25.13 -19.91
CA LEU A 126 26.44 -23.87 -20.55
C LEU A 126 25.14 -23.31 -19.96
N ALA A 127 24.15 -24.17 -19.70
CA ALA A 127 22.90 -23.80 -19.05
C ALA A 127 23.12 -23.25 -17.63
N ALA A 128 23.99 -23.89 -16.83
CA ALA A 128 24.32 -23.41 -15.49
C ALA A 128 25.06 -22.06 -15.52
N LEU A 129 26.01 -21.89 -16.44
CA LEU A 129 26.73 -20.62 -16.59
C LEU A 129 25.81 -19.46 -17.00
N LEU A 130 24.92 -19.68 -17.98
CA LEU A 130 23.97 -18.65 -18.42
C LEU A 130 23.00 -18.28 -17.30
N SER A 131 22.41 -19.27 -16.63
CA SER A 131 21.44 -19.03 -15.55
C SER A 131 22.09 -18.30 -14.37
N ALA A 132 23.26 -18.76 -13.93
CA ALA A 132 23.99 -18.11 -12.84
C ALA A 132 24.47 -16.71 -13.24
N GLY A 133 24.98 -16.52 -14.46
CA GLY A 133 25.40 -15.21 -14.97
C GLY A 133 24.24 -14.20 -15.03
N ALA A 134 23.06 -14.62 -15.49
CA ALA A 134 21.88 -13.78 -15.56
C ALA A 134 21.35 -13.40 -14.16
N LEU A 135 21.27 -14.37 -13.24
CA LEU A 135 20.85 -14.13 -11.85
C LEU A 135 21.84 -13.21 -11.10
N LEU A 136 23.14 -13.44 -11.26
CA LEU A 136 24.20 -12.61 -10.68
C LEU A 136 24.15 -11.17 -11.20
N LEU A 137 24.05 -10.99 -12.53
CA LEU A 137 23.97 -9.67 -13.15
C LEU A 137 22.74 -8.90 -12.66
N PHE A 138 21.57 -9.55 -12.68
CA PHE A 138 20.33 -8.93 -12.24
C PHE A 138 20.40 -8.53 -10.76
N GLY A 139 20.86 -9.42 -9.88
CA GLY A 139 20.97 -9.14 -8.44
C GLY A 139 21.96 -8.02 -8.11
N LEU A 140 23.13 -8.00 -8.74
CA LEU A 140 24.14 -6.95 -8.54
C LEU A 140 23.64 -5.58 -9.01
N LEU A 141 22.99 -5.50 -10.18
CA LEU A 141 22.41 -4.26 -10.69
C LEU A 141 21.22 -3.78 -9.86
N LEU A 142 20.37 -4.69 -9.38
CA LEU A 142 19.28 -4.37 -8.49
C LEU A 142 19.78 -3.82 -7.14
N THR A 143 20.89 -4.37 -6.62
CA THR A 143 21.52 -3.90 -5.37
C THR A 143 21.94 -2.42 -5.49
N VAL A 144 22.40 -1.97 -6.66
CA VAL A 144 22.68 -0.54 -6.90
C VAL A 144 21.40 0.28 -6.69
N ARG A 145 20.26 -0.13 -7.28
CA ARG A 145 18.98 0.56 -7.11
C ARG A 145 18.50 0.56 -5.65
N LEU A 146 18.63 -0.54 -4.93
CA LEU A 146 18.00 -0.70 -3.61
C LEU A 146 18.80 -0.12 -2.44
N VAL A 147 20.08 0.18 -2.66
CA VAL A 147 21.00 0.51 -1.57
C VAL A 147 21.60 1.88 -1.76
N VAL A 148 22.06 2.17 -2.97
CA VAL A 148 22.64 3.47 -3.27
C VAL A 148 21.52 4.51 -3.36
N ILE A 149 20.29 4.09 -3.70
CA ILE A 149 19.09 4.94 -3.85
C ILE A 149 17.91 4.30 -3.11
N PRO A 150 17.90 4.30 -1.77
CA PRO A 150 16.92 3.55 -0.97
C PRO A 150 15.54 4.20 -0.94
N ASP A 151 15.43 5.48 -1.30
CA ASP A 151 14.16 6.18 -1.39
C ASP A 151 13.51 5.93 -2.76
N PRO A 152 12.41 5.18 -2.85
CA PRO A 152 11.76 4.92 -4.12
C PRO A 152 11.02 6.13 -4.69
N ALA A 153 10.84 7.22 -3.93
CA ALA A 153 10.40 8.52 -4.44
C ALA A 153 11.51 9.26 -5.20
N THR A 154 12.78 8.92 -4.93
CA THR A 154 13.89 9.43 -5.72
C THR A 154 14.02 8.65 -7.03
N ARG A 155 13.92 9.39 -8.14
CA ARG A 155 14.19 8.86 -9.47
C ARG A 155 15.61 8.33 -9.52
N VAL A 156 15.83 7.27 -10.29
CA VAL A 156 17.14 6.60 -10.38
C VAL A 156 18.23 7.61 -10.78
N GLY A 157 17.90 8.55 -11.66
CA GLY A 157 18.85 9.54 -12.17
C GLY A 157 19.20 10.67 -11.20
N ASP A 158 18.34 10.98 -10.22
CA ASP A 158 18.45 12.17 -9.38
C ASP A 158 19.28 11.93 -8.10
N ALA A 159 19.49 10.66 -7.73
CA ALA A 159 20.14 10.28 -6.47
C ALA A 159 21.65 9.97 -6.57
N PHE A 160 22.26 10.11 -7.75
CA PHE A 160 23.70 9.85 -7.92
C PHE A 160 24.55 11.11 -7.70
N THR A 161 24.99 11.31 -6.45
CA THR A 161 25.99 12.31 -6.01
C THR A 161 27.39 11.69 -5.83
N ALA A 162 28.43 12.47 -5.51
CA ALA A 162 29.78 11.93 -5.25
C ALA A 162 29.80 10.93 -4.07
N GLU A 163 29.04 11.17 -2.99
CA GLU A 163 28.92 10.26 -1.83
C GLU A 163 28.29 8.90 -2.19
N SER A 164 27.39 8.88 -3.18
CA SER A 164 26.75 7.65 -3.66
C SER A 164 27.75 6.67 -4.32
N GLY A 165 28.88 7.19 -4.81
CA GLY A 165 29.93 6.39 -5.46
C GLY A 165 30.67 5.44 -4.50
N ASP A 166 31.00 5.92 -3.30
CA ASP A 166 31.70 5.11 -2.28
C ASP A 166 30.82 4.00 -1.70
N ALA A 167 29.52 4.27 -1.59
CA ALA A 167 28.53 3.28 -1.20
C ALA A 167 28.40 2.19 -2.28
N ALA A 168 28.31 2.56 -3.55
CA ALA A 168 28.23 1.62 -4.68
C ALA A 168 29.49 0.75 -4.83
N ALA A 169 30.68 1.35 -4.68
CA ALA A 169 31.95 0.63 -4.81
C ALA A 169 32.11 -0.47 -3.75
N ARG A 170 31.79 -0.16 -2.48
CA ARG A 170 31.80 -1.12 -1.36
C ARG A 170 30.72 -2.18 -1.49
N ALA A 171 29.51 -1.77 -1.88
CA ALA A 171 28.34 -2.65 -1.93
C ALA A 171 28.27 -3.56 -3.15
N VAL A 172 29.00 -3.30 -4.23
CA VAL A 172 28.81 -4.03 -5.50
C VAL A 172 30.13 -4.34 -6.20
N LEU A 173 31.01 -3.35 -6.42
CA LEU A 173 32.18 -3.55 -7.26
C LEU A 173 33.31 -4.36 -6.62
N LEU A 174 33.71 -4.02 -5.40
CA LEU A 174 34.75 -4.77 -4.68
C LEU A 174 34.39 -6.27 -4.59
N PRO A 175 33.14 -6.62 -4.21
CA PRO A 175 32.69 -8.01 -4.21
C PRO A 175 32.65 -8.66 -5.61
N ALA A 176 32.18 -7.96 -6.66
CA ALA A 176 32.20 -8.48 -8.04
C ALA A 176 33.63 -8.72 -8.56
N LEU A 177 34.56 -7.85 -8.21
CA LEU A 177 35.99 -7.99 -8.51
C LEU A 177 36.58 -9.21 -7.80
N ALA A 178 36.26 -9.41 -6.51
CA ALA A 178 36.70 -10.59 -5.76
C ALA A 178 36.23 -11.90 -6.42
N LEU A 179 34.96 -11.97 -6.85
CA LEU A 179 34.44 -13.12 -7.59
C LEU A 179 35.20 -13.35 -8.90
N ALA A 180 35.45 -12.28 -9.68
CA ALA A 180 36.20 -12.35 -10.93
C ALA A 180 37.65 -12.85 -10.71
N LEU A 181 38.31 -12.40 -9.64
CA LEU A 181 39.65 -12.83 -9.25
C LEU A 181 39.68 -14.32 -8.86
N VAL A 182 38.69 -14.80 -8.10
CA VAL A 182 38.57 -16.22 -7.76
C VAL A 182 38.42 -17.07 -9.03
N VAL A 183 37.56 -16.66 -9.96
CA VAL A 183 37.38 -17.35 -11.26
C VAL A 183 38.68 -17.34 -12.06
N ALA A 184 39.39 -16.20 -12.11
CA ALA A 184 40.66 -16.07 -12.81
C ALA A 184 41.77 -16.95 -12.18
N ALA A 185 41.85 -17.02 -10.85
CA ALA A 185 42.81 -17.87 -10.14
C ALA A 185 42.57 -19.35 -10.42
N ILE A 186 41.29 -19.79 -10.42
CA ILE A 186 40.92 -21.16 -10.80
C ILE A 186 41.32 -21.44 -12.25
N ALA A 187 41.03 -20.53 -13.18
CA ALA A 187 41.40 -20.68 -14.58
C ALA A 187 42.92 -20.72 -14.79
N TRP A 188 43.68 -19.92 -14.04
CA TRP A 188 45.13 -19.86 -14.08
C TRP A 188 45.77 -21.14 -13.52
N ALA A 189 45.31 -21.63 -12.37
CA ALA A 189 45.75 -22.90 -11.78
C ALA A 189 45.53 -24.09 -12.72
N GLN A 190 44.61 -23.96 -13.68
CA GLN A 190 44.32 -24.97 -14.69
C GLN A 190 45.06 -24.77 -16.02
N ARG A 191 45.98 -23.81 -16.19
CA ARG A 191 46.76 -23.68 -17.45
C ARG A 191 47.78 -24.82 -17.61
N PRO A 192 47.96 -25.39 -18.81
CA PRO A 192 49.09 -26.29 -19.07
C PRO A 192 50.39 -25.45 -19.01
N ARG A 193 51.35 -25.85 -18.15
CA ARG A 193 52.69 -25.28 -18.20
C ARG A 193 53.46 -25.89 -19.37
N PRO A 194 54.25 -25.11 -20.12
CA PRO A 194 55.06 -25.64 -21.22
C PRO A 194 56.05 -26.67 -20.67
N GLU A 195 56.08 -27.85 -21.29
CA GLU A 195 57.02 -28.92 -20.98
C GLU A 195 58.44 -28.43 -21.29
N ARG A 196 59.22 -28.14 -20.24
CA ARG A 196 60.69 -28.23 -20.30
C ARG A 196 61.22 -28.87 -19.01
N LEU A 197 61.90 -30.00 -19.22
CA LEU A 197 62.83 -30.74 -18.35
C LEU A 197 62.27 -31.62 -17.20
N GLY A 198 62.44 -32.94 -17.40
CA GLY A 198 62.49 -34.00 -16.36
C GLY A 198 61.13 -34.45 -15.80
N PRO A 199 60.95 -35.74 -15.45
CA PRO A 199 59.63 -36.26 -15.07
C PRO A 199 59.22 -35.78 -13.68
N PRO A 200 58.20 -34.90 -13.52
CA PRO A 200 57.67 -34.60 -12.21
C PRO A 200 56.43 -35.49 -12.00
N LYS A 201 56.30 -36.02 -10.79
CA LYS A 201 55.06 -36.66 -10.32
C LYS A 201 53.87 -35.77 -10.69
N ARG A 202 52.96 -36.29 -11.54
CA ARG A 202 51.73 -35.64 -11.99
C ARG A 202 50.90 -35.13 -10.80
N ARG A 203 51.17 -33.92 -10.31
CA ARG A 203 50.23 -33.15 -9.49
C ARG A 203 49.51 -32.18 -10.41
N ALA A 204 48.63 -32.73 -11.25
CA ALA A 204 47.49 -31.94 -11.68
C ALA A 204 46.79 -31.48 -10.40
N ILE A 205 46.60 -30.16 -10.23
CA ILE A 205 45.71 -29.62 -9.21
C ILE A 205 44.30 -30.10 -9.60
N ARG A 206 43.97 -31.34 -9.23
CA ARG A 206 42.59 -31.76 -9.14
C ARG A 206 42.06 -30.95 -7.98
N LEU A 207 41.17 -29.99 -8.25
CA LEU A 207 40.17 -29.53 -7.28
C LEU A 207 39.27 -30.72 -6.94
N ARG A 208 39.85 -31.75 -6.32
CA ARG A 208 39.11 -32.60 -5.39
C ARG A 208 38.85 -31.68 -4.21
N LEU A 209 37.63 -31.74 -3.67
CA LEU A 209 37.39 -31.26 -2.30
C LEU A 209 38.62 -31.65 -1.47
N PRO A 210 39.27 -30.71 -0.75
CA PRO A 210 40.48 -31.01 -0.03
C PRO A 210 40.25 -32.32 0.70
N ALA A 211 41.13 -33.29 0.46
CA ALA A 211 41.16 -34.49 1.28
C ALA A 211 41.58 -33.99 2.66
N PHE A 212 40.65 -33.40 3.41
CA PHE A 212 40.80 -33.21 4.83
C PHE A 212 41.17 -34.60 5.33
N PRO A 213 42.35 -34.80 5.92
CA PRO A 213 42.66 -36.07 6.53
C PRO A 213 41.58 -36.26 7.61
N LEU A 214 40.60 -37.12 7.33
CA LEU A 214 39.45 -37.42 8.18
C LEU A 214 39.92 -38.25 9.38
N THR A 215 40.76 -37.61 10.18
CA THR A 215 41.02 -37.94 11.57
C THR A 215 39.91 -37.29 12.41
N GLU A 216 39.71 -37.72 13.65
CA GLU A 216 38.74 -37.08 14.56
C GLU A 216 38.94 -35.55 14.68
N LYS A 217 40.16 -35.05 14.46
CA LYS A 217 40.52 -33.63 14.47
C LYS A 217 39.94 -32.85 13.26
N GLY A 218 39.83 -33.47 12.08
CA GLY A 218 39.29 -32.82 10.88
C GLY A 218 37.80 -32.48 10.99
N HIS A 219 37.04 -33.29 11.74
CA HIS A 219 35.62 -33.07 12.02
C HIS A 219 35.39 -31.88 12.95
N LEU A 220 36.24 -31.76 13.98
CA LEU A 220 36.18 -30.67 14.93
C LEU A 220 36.46 -29.32 14.23
N VAL A 221 37.42 -29.29 13.31
CA VAL A 221 37.74 -28.11 12.49
C VAL A 221 36.57 -27.72 11.60
N GLY A 222 35.91 -28.68 10.94
CA GLY A 222 34.72 -28.42 10.12
C GLY A 222 33.54 -27.89 10.93
N LEU A 223 33.30 -28.45 12.11
CA LEU A 223 32.24 -28.00 13.02
C LEU A 223 32.53 -26.59 13.56
N LEU A 224 33.78 -26.31 13.96
CA LEU A 224 34.21 -25.00 14.41
C LEU A 224 34.08 -23.95 13.30
N ALA A 225 34.47 -24.29 12.07
CA ALA A 225 34.34 -23.39 10.93
C ALA A 225 32.87 -23.04 10.62
N VAL A 226 31.96 -24.03 10.69
CA VAL A 226 30.52 -23.78 10.55
C VAL A 226 30.01 -22.92 11.70
N PHE A 227 30.35 -23.25 12.95
CA PHE A 227 29.90 -22.46 14.10
C PHE A 227 30.37 -21.00 14.01
N VAL A 228 31.67 -20.78 13.74
CA VAL A 228 32.24 -19.42 13.60
C VAL A 228 31.56 -18.65 12.46
N LEU A 229 31.30 -19.27 11.31
CA LEU A 229 30.64 -18.57 10.20
C LEU A 229 29.17 -18.20 10.50
N PHE A 230 28.47 -18.93 11.36
CA PHE A 230 27.11 -18.58 11.77
C PHE A 230 27.07 -17.65 12.99
N ALA A 231 28.06 -17.74 13.89
CA ALA A 231 28.14 -16.98 15.15
C ALA A 231 28.99 -15.71 15.07
N ALA A 232 29.86 -15.54 14.06
CA ALA A 232 30.67 -14.34 13.88
C ALA A 232 29.88 -13.02 13.92
N PRO A 233 28.65 -12.92 13.38
CA PRO A 233 27.85 -11.70 13.47
C PRO A 233 27.43 -11.31 14.90
N LEU A 234 27.57 -12.20 15.89
CA LEU A 234 27.26 -11.92 17.30
C LEU A 234 28.41 -11.21 18.03
N LEU A 235 29.62 -11.27 17.49
CA LEU A 235 30.83 -10.80 18.18
C LEU A 235 31.18 -9.36 17.81
N ASP A 236 31.03 -8.97 16.53
CA ASP A 236 31.21 -7.62 16.02
C ASP A 236 30.72 -7.58 14.56
N ASP A 237 29.93 -6.56 14.17
CA ASP A 237 29.53 -6.33 12.78
C ASP A 237 30.74 -6.14 11.84
N ARG A 238 31.90 -5.76 12.39
CA ARG A 238 33.18 -5.59 11.68
C ARG A 238 33.98 -6.87 11.49
N LEU A 239 33.67 -7.98 12.20
CA LEU A 239 34.35 -9.28 12.05
C LEU A 239 33.90 -10.06 10.81
N THR A 240 33.40 -9.33 9.82
CA THR A 240 32.79 -9.82 8.60
C THR A 240 33.82 -9.80 7.46
N ILE A 241 33.83 -10.82 6.59
CA ILE A 241 34.81 -10.92 5.49
C ILE A 241 34.58 -9.76 4.52
N PHE A 242 35.45 -8.74 4.52
CA PHE A 242 35.27 -7.48 3.77
C PHE A 242 34.05 -6.62 4.21
N GLY A 243 33.60 -6.69 5.47
CA GLY A 243 32.39 -5.96 5.89
C GLY A 243 31.08 -6.69 5.53
N ILE A 244 31.14 -7.99 5.22
CA ILE A 244 30.03 -8.80 4.67
C ILE A 244 29.60 -9.92 5.63
N ALA A 245 28.32 -9.92 6.02
CA ALA A 245 27.74 -10.93 6.91
C ALA A 245 27.96 -12.40 6.42
N THR A 246 28.28 -13.28 7.37
CA THR A 246 28.83 -14.64 7.18
C THR A 246 27.85 -15.83 7.01
N PRO A 247 26.53 -15.76 7.29
CA PRO A 247 25.65 -16.95 7.24
C PRO A 247 25.53 -17.63 5.87
N GLU A 248 25.48 -16.89 4.76
CA GLU A 248 25.36 -17.48 3.42
C GLU A 248 26.62 -18.26 3.02
N TYR A 249 27.80 -17.76 3.39
CA TYR A 249 29.07 -18.49 3.25
C TYR A 249 29.09 -19.72 4.16
N GLY A 250 28.58 -19.59 5.39
CA GLY A 250 28.38 -20.67 6.34
C GLY A 250 27.56 -21.82 5.75
N LYS A 251 26.46 -21.53 5.03
CA LYS A 251 25.64 -22.56 4.37
C LYS A 251 26.43 -23.35 3.31
N VAL A 252 27.21 -22.67 2.47
CA VAL A 252 28.03 -23.35 1.44
C VAL A 252 29.08 -24.25 2.11
N VAL A 253 29.77 -23.75 3.14
CA VAL A 253 30.76 -24.51 3.91
C VAL A 253 30.12 -25.69 4.65
N TYR A 254 28.92 -25.51 5.21
CA TYR A 254 28.13 -26.57 5.83
C TYR A 254 27.88 -27.72 4.86
N PHE A 255 27.40 -27.44 3.64
CA PHE A 255 27.14 -28.50 2.66
C PHE A 255 28.40 -29.17 2.15
N VAL A 256 29.52 -28.45 2.05
CA VAL A 256 30.83 -29.04 1.76
C VAL A 256 31.24 -30.01 2.86
N ALA A 257 31.14 -29.60 4.12
CA ALA A 257 31.47 -30.43 5.29
C ALA A 257 30.55 -31.67 5.37
N LEU A 258 29.23 -31.47 5.26
CA LEU A 258 28.23 -32.53 5.29
C LEU A 258 28.46 -33.56 4.17
N ALA A 259 28.72 -33.09 2.95
CA ALA A 259 28.97 -33.95 1.80
C ALA A 259 30.27 -34.77 1.96
N ALA A 260 31.34 -34.16 2.45
CA ALA A 260 32.60 -34.83 2.73
C ALA A 260 32.45 -35.90 3.82
N MET A 261 31.73 -35.57 4.91
CA MET A 261 31.44 -36.50 6.00
C MET A 261 30.61 -37.69 5.49
N LEU A 262 29.47 -37.45 4.85
CA LEU A 262 28.57 -38.51 4.41
C LEU A 262 29.17 -39.37 3.31
N GLY A 263 29.92 -38.79 2.37
CA GLY A 263 30.58 -39.57 1.32
C GLY A 263 31.72 -40.47 1.84
N ALA A 264 32.44 -40.04 2.88
CA ALA A 264 33.48 -40.85 3.51
C ALA A 264 32.91 -42.02 4.31
N TYR A 265 31.82 -41.82 5.06
CA TYR A 265 31.23 -42.84 5.92
C TYR A 265 30.07 -43.62 5.29
N ALA A 266 29.67 -43.30 4.04
CA ALA A 266 28.60 -43.97 3.28
C ALA A 266 28.69 -45.51 3.30
N HIS A 267 29.92 -46.04 3.34
CA HIS A 267 30.21 -47.47 3.38
C HIS A 267 30.03 -48.12 4.76
N LEU A 268 30.08 -47.36 5.86
CA LEU A 268 29.81 -47.85 7.23
C LEU A 268 28.32 -47.82 7.59
N TYR A 269 27.51 -47.05 6.85
CA TYR A 269 26.04 -47.20 6.89
C TYR A 269 25.58 -48.53 6.27
N ARG A 270 26.44 -49.17 5.46
CA ARG A 270 26.32 -50.61 5.24
C ARG A 270 26.98 -51.24 6.45
N VAL A 271 26.18 -51.96 7.23
CA VAL A 271 26.59 -53.10 8.07
C VAL A 271 25.57 -53.21 9.21
N GLY A 272 24.62 -54.12 9.02
CA GLY A 272 24.01 -54.84 10.12
C GLY A 272 24.97 -55.88 10.70
N ALA A 273 26.20 -55.52 11.06
CA ALA A 273 27.10 -56.38 11.87
C ALA A 273 27.03 -56.00 13.34
N ALA A 274 25.82 -55.65 13.80
CA ALA A 274 25.44 -55.84 15.19
C ALA A 274 24.65 -57.16 15.36
N ALA A 275 24.96 -58.17 14.54
CA ALA A 275 24.37 -59.51 14.65
C ALA A 275 25.39 -60.60 15.02
N ARG A 276 26.63 -60.24 15.40
CA ARG A 276 27.59 -61.19 15.96
C ARG A 276 28.37 -60.56 17.12
N GLY A 277 27.79 -60.59 18.32
CA GLY A 277 28.52 -60.68 19.60
C GLY A 277 29.46 -59.55 20.06
N GLY A 278 29.52 -58.39 19.41
CA GLY A 278 30.38 -57.27 19.85
C GLY A 278 29.90 -56.58 21.13
N SER A 279 30.83 -56.05 21.92
CA SER A 279 30.54 -55.33 23.16
C SER A 279 29.72 -54.04 22.90
N PRO A 280 28.93 -53.54 23.87
CA PRO A 280 28.16 -52.30 23.71
C PRO A 280 29.01 -51.10 23.26
N LEU A 281 30.27 -51.04 23.69
CA LEU A 281 31.26 -50.02 23.31
C LEU A 281 31.67 -50.10 21.83
N GLU A 282 31.77 -51.29 21.25
CA GLU A 282 32.08 -51.48 19.83
C GLU A 282 30.89 -51.10 18.94
N VAL A 283 29.66 -51.38 19.39
CA VAL A 283 28.44 -50.93 18.71
C VAL A 283 28.30 -49.40 18.75
N ILE A 284 28.68 -48.76 19.85
CA ILE A 284 28.71 -47.29 19.98
C ILE A 284 29.81 -46.67 19.10
N ARG A 285 31.04 -47.21 19.12
CA ARG A 285 32.13 -46.76 18.22
C ARG A 285 31.76 -46.92 16.76
N ALA A 286 31.13 -48.04 16.40
CA ALA A 286 30.63 -48.29 15.06
C ALA A 286 29.51 -47.34 14.65
N ARG A 287 28.77 -46.72 15.59
CA ARG A 287 27.66 -45.77 15.32
C ARG A 287 28.03 -44.30 15.51
N ARG A 288 29.24 -43.97 15.96
CA ARG A 288 29.70 -42.58 16.21
C ARG A 288 29.57 -41.67 14.98
N HIS A 289 29.66 -42.23 13.78
CA HIS A 289 29.55 -41.49 12.52
C HIS A 289 28.14 -40.95 12.22
N LEU A 290 27.10 -41.48 12.88
CA LEU A 290 25.72 -40.98 12.80
C LEU A 290 25.51 -39.66 13.54
N TRP A 291 26.37 -39.37 14.54
CA TRP A 291 26.28 -38.19 15.38
C TRP A 291 26.96 -36.96 14.77
N TYR A 292 27.88 -37.13 13.81
CA TYR A 292 28.57 -35.99 13.19
C TYR A 292 27.65 -35.07 12.39
N PRO A 293 26.75 -35.56 11.51
CA PRO A 293 25.77 -34.70 10.84
C PRO A 293 24.88 -33.95 11.84
N ILE A 294 24.43 -34.65 12.89
CA ILE A 294 23.62 -34.09 13.98
C ILE A 294 24.39 -32.96 14.69
N GLY A 295 25.66 -33.18 15.03
CA GLY A 295 26.51 -32.18 15.67
C GLY A 295 26.77 -30.94 14.80
N THR A 296 27.00 -31.12 13.49
CA THR A 296 27.17 -29.98 12.57
C THR A 296 25.87 -29.17 12.42
N PHE A 297 24.71 -29.82 12.40
CA PHE A 297 23.42 -29.12 12.39
C PHE A 297 23.10 -28.48 13.76
N ALA A 298 23.47 -29.12 14.86
CA ALA A 298 23.36 -28.56 16.21
C ALA A 298 24.19 -27.28 16.35
N ALA A 299 25.39 -27.22 15.77
CA ALA A 299 26.19 -25.99 15.75
C ALA A 299 25.46 -24.82 15.08
N VAL A 300 24.73 -25.08 13.97
CA VAL A 300 23.87 -24.07 13.33
C VAL A 300 22.71 -23.70 14.24
N GLY A 301 22.05 -24.68 14.87
CA GLY A 301 20.93 -24.43 15.79
C GLY A 301 21.31 -23.61 17.03
N VAL A 302 22.47 -23.87 17.63
CA VAL A 302 23.00 -23.10 18.76
C VAL A 302 23.33 -21.68 18.33
N ALA A 303 24.01 -21.50 17.19
CA ALA A 303 24.32 -20.17 16.67
C ALA A 303 23.04 -19.37 16.34
N SER A 304 22.03 -20.02 15.76
CA SER A 304 20.71 -19.42 15.49
C SER A 304 19.95 -19.04 16.76
N ALA A 305 19.95 -19.89 17.79
CA ALA A 305 19.32 -19.59 19.08
C ALA A 305 20.00 -18.41 19.79
N LEU A 306 21.34 -18.36 19.79
CA LEU A 306 22.10 -17.23 20.35
C LEU A 306 21.82 -15.91 19.62
N LYS A 307 21.53 -15.96 18.32
CA LYS A 307 21.17 -14.80 17.49
C LYS A 307 19.69 -14.43 17.56
N GLN A 308 18.87 -15.28 18.19
CA GLN A 308 17.42 -15.20 18.10
C GLN A 308 16.90 -15.15 16.64
N ASP A 309 17.60 -15.83 15.72
CA ASP A 309 17.33 -15.81 14.28
C ASP A 309 17.41 -17.23 13.70
N ILE A 310 16.22 -17.81 13.46
CA ILE A 310 16.08 -19.15 12.87
C ILE A 310 16.19 -19.15 11.34
N GLY A 311 16.27 -18.00 10.68
CA GLY A 311 16.29 -17.86 9.23
C GLY A 311 17.38 -18.68 8.54
N PRO A 312 18.66 -18.59 8.96
CA PRO A 312 19.73 -19.36 8.35
C PRO A 312 19.57 -20.89 8.49
N MET A 313 18.82 -21.36 9.49
CA MET A 313 18.62 -22.78 9.79
C MET A 313 17.65 -23.46 8.81
N ILE A 314 16.61 -22.75 8.35
CA ILE A 314 15.57 -23.29 7.47
C ILE A 314 16.15 -23.81 6.14
N PRO A 315 16.95 -23.05 5.36
CA PRO A 315 17.56 -23.54 4.13
C PRO A 315 18.53 -24.71 4.36
N VAL A 316 19.26 -24.69 5.47
CA VAL A 316 20.19 -25.76 5.88
C VAL A 316 19.41 -27.05 6.14
N PHE A 317 18.30 -26.97 6.87
CA PHE A 317 17.42 -28.10 7.12
C PHE A 317 16.87 -28.70 5.81
N VAL A 318 16.33 -27.88 4.91
CA VAL A 318 15.79 -28.32 3.61
C VAL A 318 16.86 -29.03 2.78
N GLY A 319 18.05 -28.43 2.65
CA GLY A 319 19.15 -29.03 1.90
C GLY A 319 19.65 -30.33 2.53
N SER A 320 19.73 -30.40 3.86
CA SER A 320 20.13 -31.62 4.58
C SER A 320 19.13 -32.74 4.37
N VAL A 321 17.83 -32.49 4.54
CA VAL A 321 16.79 -33.49 4.28
C VAL A 321 16.87 -34.01 2.84
N ALA A 322 17.13 -33.15 1.86
CA ALA A 322 17.32 -33.56 0.46
C ALA A 322 18.54 -34.47 0.25
N VAL A 323 19.66 -34.19 0.94
CA VAL A 323 20.86 -35.04 0.94
C VAL A 323 20.55 -36.43 1.50
N PHE A 324 19.88 -36.50 2.65
CA PHE A 324 19.50 -37.77 3.27
C PHE A 324 18.46 -38.54 2.44
N ALA A 325 17.46 -37.86 1.87
CA ALA A 325 16.50 -38.47 0.96
C ALA A 325 17.18 -39.06 -0.29
N HIS A 326 18.19 -38.38 -0.82
CA HIS A 326 18.97 -38.92 -1.94
C HIS A 326 19.78 -40.16 -1.55
N LEU A 327 20.43 -40.14 -0.39
CA LEU A 327 21.15 -41.29 0.15
C LEU A 327 20.22 -42.49 0.38
N LEU A 328 19.02 -42.25 0.91
CA LEU A 328 17.99 -43.27 1.11
C LEU A 328 17.56 -43.92 -0.22
N GLY A 329 17.35 -43.11 -1.26
CA GLY A 329 17.03 -43.61 -2.61
C GLY A 329 18.16 -44.50 -3.17
N VAL A 330 19.41 -44.04 -3.06
CA VAL A 330 20.58 -44.81 -3.51
C VAL A 330 20.71 -46.15 -2.76
N GLN A 331 20.40 -46.19 -1.47
CA GLN A 331 20.41 -47.43 -0.69
C GLN A 331 19.24 -48.36 -1.06
N ALA A 332 18.04 -47.81 -1.29
CA ALA A 332 16.87 -48.57 -1.69
C ALA A 332 17.05 -49.26 -3.05
N ASP A 333 17.68 -48.58 -4.00
CA ASP A 333 17.99 -49.12 -5.34
C ASP A 333 18.99 -50.28 -5.29
N ARG A 334 19.89 -50.31 -4.29
CA ARG A 334 20.90 -51.36 -4.10
C ARG A 334 20.44 -52.56 -3.27
N ALA A 335 19.31 -52.45 -2.58
CA ALA A 335 18.78 -53.52 -1.73
C ALA A 335 18.60 -54.88 -2.45
N PRO A 336 18.22 -54.96 -3.74
CA PRO A 336 18.10 -56.23 -4.46
C PRO A 336 19.44 -56.91 -4.77
N GLU A 337 20.51 -56.13 -5.03
CA GLU A 337 21.84 -56.67 -5.35
C GLU A 337 22.52 -57.31 -4.12
N VAL A 338 22.29 -56.74 -2.93
CA VAL A 338 22.92 -57.19 -1.67
C VAL A 338 22.28 -58.48 -1.12
N LEU A 339 21.03 -58.76 -1.48
CA LEU A 339 20.29 -59.93 -0.99
C LEU A 339 20.39 -61.17 -1.90
N GLY A 340 21.13 -61.10 -3.01
CA GLY A 340 21.31 -62.23 -3.94
C GLY A 340 20.04 -62.67 -4.68
N GLU A 341 18.91 -61.98 -4.51
CA GLU A 341 17.65 -62.31 -5.17
C GLU A 341 17.60 -61.71 -6.58
N VAL A 342 18.11 -62.46 -7.55
CA VAL A 342 17.88 -62.18 -8.96
C VAL A 342 16.41 -62.47 -9.29
N GLY A 343 15.57 -61.43 -9.26
CA GLY A 343 14.55 -61.31 -10.29
C GLY A 343 13.07 -61.15 -9.92
N ARG A 344 12.56 -61.46 -8.71
CA ARG A 344 11.07 -61.41 -8.49
C ARG A 344 10.55 -60.99 -7.11
N ALA A 345 11.29 -60.23 -6.31
CA ALA A 345 10.72 -59.69 -5.07
C ALA A 345 9.62 -58.64 -5.36
N ARG A 346 8.37 -58.90 -4.95
CA ARG A 346 7.21 -57.97 -5.04
C ARG A 346 7.60 -56.60 -4.46
N ALA A 347 7.12 -55.50 -5.04
CA ALA A 347 7.41 -54.12 -4.62
C ALA A 347 7.26 -53.88 -3.09
N ARG A 348 6.36 -54.61 -2.42
CA ARG A 348 6.20 -54.57 -0.94
C ARG A 348 7.42 -55.12 -0.17
N ALA A 349 8.08 -56.17 -0.66
CA ALA A 349 9.29 -56.73 -0.04
C ALA A 349 10.49 -55.79 -0.19
N ARG A 350 10.69 -55.20 -1.39
CA ARG A 350 11.69 -54.14 -1.63
C ARG A 350 11.47 -52.94 -0.71
N ARG A 351 10.21 -52.53 -0.50
CA ARG A 351 9.85 -51.42 0.41
C ARG A 351 10.14 -51.76 1.88
N ARG A 352 9.80 -52.96 2.36
CA ARG A 352 10.09 -53.40 3.75
C ARG A 352 11.60 -53.51 4.01
N VAL A 353 12.35 -54.04 3.05
CA VAL A 353 13.81 -54.14 3.10
C VAL A 353 14.42 -52.74 3.10
N ALA A 354 14.09 -51.88 2.13
CA ALA A 354 14.57 -50.49 2.10
C ALA A 354 14.26 -49.73 3.40
N LEU A 355 13.09 -49.94 4.01
CA LEU A 355 12.72 -49.38 5.32
C LEU A 355 13.58 -49.95 6.47
N ARG A 356 13.94 -51.23 6.45
CA ARG A 356 14.80 -51.85 7.47
C ARG A 356 16.26 -51.39 7.38
N TYR A 357 16.78 -51.26 6.16
CA TYR A 357 18.15 -50.80 5.89
C TYR A 357 18.31 -49.27 6.03
N SER A 358 17.22 -48.50 5.99
CA SER A 358 17.23 -47.05 6.22
C SER A 358 17.10 -46.64 7.69
N ARG A 359 16.77 -47.55 8.61
CA ARG A 359 16.63 -47.27 10.06
C ARG A 359 17.73 -46.39 10.67
N PRO A 360 19.04 -46.62 10.43
CA PRO A 360 20.08 -45.75 10.98
C PRO A 360 20.08 -44.35 10.34
N LEU A 361 19.64 -44.19 9.09
CA LEU A 361 19.56 -42.89 8.41
C LEU A 361 18.38 -42.03 8.88
N TRP A 362 17.37 -42.62 9.54
CA TRP A 362 16.28 -41.87 10.17
C TRP A 362 16.70 -41.19 11.48
N ALA A 363 17.73 -41.68 12.16
CA ALA A 363 18.25 -41.06 13.39
C ALA A 363 18.77 -39.62 13.17
N PRO A 364 19.61 -39.30 12.17
CA PRO A 364 20.01 -37.93 11.90
C PRO A 364 18.86 -37.05 11.41
N VAL A 365 17.90 -37.58 10.64
CA VAL A 365 16.69 -36.84 10.24
C VAL A 365 15.86 -36.46 11.47
N GLY A 366 15.61 -37.42 12.38
CA GLY A 366 14.94 -37.17 13.66
C GLY A 366 15.73 -36.18 14.53
N GLY A 367 17.06 -36.30 14.55
CA GLY A 367 17.94 -35.35 15.23
C GLY A 367 17.82 -33.92 14.70
N PHE A 368 17.78 -33.74 13.37
CA PHE A 368 17.57 -32.41 12.77
C PHE A 368 16.20 -31.84 13.11
N VAL A 369 15.15 -32.66 13.09
CA VAL A 369 13.80 -32.22 13.48
C VAL A 369 13.76 -31.83 14.95
N LEU A 370 14.31 -32.66 15.85
CA LEU A 370 14.35 -32.37 17.28
C LEU A 370 15.15 -31.10 17.59
N ILE A 371 16.33 -30.93 16.99
CA ILE A 371 17.16 -29.72 17.16
C ILE A 371 16.44 -28.49 16.59
N GLY A 372 15.81 -28.61 15.42
CA GLY A 372 15.04 -27.53 14.81
C GLY A 372 13.86 -27.12 15.69
N VAL A 373 13.07 -28.07 16.18
CA VAL A 373 11.94 -27.82 17.09
C VAL A 373 12.42 -27.23 18.41
N ALA A 374 13.52 -27.73 18.99
CA ALA A 374 14.07 -27.18 20.23
C ALA A 374 14.58 -25.75 20.04
N ALA A 375 15.30 -25.46 18.94
CA ALA A 375 15.72 -24.11 18.62
C ALA A 375 14.52 -23.17 18.43
N MET A 376 13.47 -23.63 17.75
CA MET A 376 12.22 -22.88 17.57
C MET A 376 11.49 -22.63 18.90
N ALA A 377 11.47 -23.60 19.82
CA ALA A 377 10.80 -23.48 21.12
C ALA A 377 11.53 -22.54 22.10
N VAL A 378 12.85 -22.44 21.99
CA VAL A 378 13.69 -21.60 22.87
C VAL A 378 13.82 -20.16 22.34
N THR A 379 13.46 -19.91 21.07
CA THR A 379 13.58 -18.57 20.48
C THR A 379 12.22 -17.85 20.50
N PRO A 380 12.08 -16.68 21.18
CA PRO A 380 10.84 -15.87 21.22
C PRO A 380 10.34 -15.41 19.84
N TYR A 381 11.18 -15.54 18.81
CA TYR A 381 10.95 -15.19 17.42
C TYR A 381 9.59 -15.59 16.86
N ILE A 382 9.10 -16.80 17.18
CA ILE A 382 7.85 -17.32 16.60
C ILE A 382 6.63 -16.71 17.27
N SER A 383 6.66 -16.52 18.59
CA SER A 383 5.54 -15.91 19.33
C SER A 383 5.36 -14.44 18.96
N GLU A 384 6.45 -13.68 18.79
CA GLU A 384 6.39 -12.26 18.41
C GLU A 384 5.87 -12.04 16.98
N ARG A 385 6.28 -12.89 16.03
CA ARG A 385 5.84 -12.77 14.62
C ARG A 385 4.53 -13.47 14.30
N GLY A 386 4.02 -14.32 15.20
CA GLY A 386 2.75 -15.02 15.04
C GLY A 386 1.55 -14.07 15.00
N ALA A 387 1.52 -13.07 15.89
CA ALA A 387 0.44 -12.08 15.93
C ALA A 387 0.38 -11.23 14.65
N VAL A 388 1.54 -10.77 14.15
CA VAL A 388 1.66 -10.00 12.89
C VAL A 388 1.29 -10.84 11.68
N TRP A 389 1.55 -12.16 11.70
CA TRP A 389 1.17 -13.05 10.60
C TRP A 389 -0.35 -13.27 10.52
N VAL A 390 -1.01 -13.43 11.68
CA VAL A 390 -2.46 -13.66 11.78
C VAL A 390 -3.27 -12.42 11.42
N ASP A 391 -2.85 -11.25 11.92
CA ASP A 391 -3.48 -9.98 11.59
C ASP A 391 -2.40 -8.91 11.28
N PRO A 392 -1.92 -8.87 10.02
CA PRO A 392 -0.88 -7.92 9.60
C PRO A 392 -1.34 -6.45 9.65
N TRP A 393 -2.64 -6.21 9.84
CA TRP A 393 -3.28 -4.89 9.84
C TRP A 393 -3.61 -4.38 11.25
N THR A 394 -3.32 -5.16 12.30
CA THR A 394 -3.57 -4.77 13.71
C THR A 394 -2.84 -3.48 14.11
N TYR A 395 -1.67 -3.22 13.51
CA TYR A 395 -0.76 -2.17 13.95
C TYR A 395 -0.82 -0.94 13.03
N ASN A 396 -0.81 0.26 13.64
CA ASN A 396 -0.80 1.53 12.91
C ASN A 396 0.48 1.65 12.06
N TRP A 397 0.37 2.12 10.81
CA TRP A 397 1.51 2.23 9.89
C TRP A 397 2.33 3.50 10.08
N ALA A 398 1.89 4.44 10.94
CA ALA A 398 2.62 5.66 11.29
C ALA A 398 2.59 5.95 12.80
N ALA A 399 3.72 6.42 13.36
CA ALA A 399 3.73 7.02 14.70
C ALA A 399 3.17 8.45 14.60
N ALA A 400 1.96 8.67 15.13
CA ALA A 400 1.36 10.00 15.22
C ALA A 400 2.16 10.90 16.18
N CYS A 401 2.28 12.20 15.92
CA CYS A 401 2.49 13.14 17.02
C CYS A 401 1.22 13.80 17.45
N GLU A 402 1.25 13.89 18.76
CA GLU A 402 0.44 14.69 19.60
C GLU A 402 1.11 16.06 19.72
N PRO A 403 0.36 17.16 19.61
CA PRO A 403 0.89 18.50 19.88
C PRO A 403 1.61 18.53 21.23
N ALA A 404 2.62 19.39 21.35
CA ALA A 404 3.34 19.54 22.60
C ALA A 404 2.35 19.92 23.72
N PRO A 405 2.44 19.28 24.91
CA PRO A 405 1.59 19.66 26.04
C PRO A 405 1.71 21.14 26.37
N GLU A 406 0.62 21.74 26.85
CA GLU A 406 0.60 23.15 27.26
C GLU A 406 1.60 23.37 28.41
N GLY A 407 2.59 24.26 28.21
CA GLY A 407 3.67 24.51 29.16
C GLY A 407 5.00 23.80 28.85
N ALA A 408 5.04 22.88 27.89
CA ALA A 408 6.29 22.27 27.44
C ALA A 408 7.16 23.30 26.70
N THR A 409 8.48 23.26 26.92
CA THR A 409 9.45 24.08 26.20
C THR A 409 10.09 23.26 25.07
N PRO A 410 9.58 23.36 23.82
CA PRO A 410 10.13 22.61 22.71
C PRO A 410 11.50 23.14 22.28
N PRO A 411 12.33 22.29 21.64
CA PRO A 411 13.55 22.75 21.00
C PRO A 411 13.24 23.71 19.83
N PRO A 412 14.20 24.53 19.39
CA PRO A 412 14.02 25.46 18.27
C PRO A 412 13.63 24.72 16.99
N THR A 413 12.56 25.18 16.33
CA THR A 413 12.03 24.51 15.13
C THR A 413 12.35 25.28 13.84
N PRO A 414 12.50 24.59 12.69
CA PRO A 414 12.65 25.23 11.38
C PRO A 414 11.43 26.09 10.99
N GLU A 415 11.66 27.11 10.16
CA GLU A 415 10.61 28.01 9.65
C GLU A 415 9.50 27.21 8.93
N GLY A 416 8.23 27.51 9.24
CA GLY A 416 7.06 26.80 8.69
C GLY A 416 6.75 25.45 9.37
N THR A 417 7.35 25.18 10.53
CA THR A 417 7.04 24.01 11.36
C THR A 417 6.76 24.38 12.82
N SER A 418 6.13 23.47 13.58
CA SER A 418 5.96 23.53 15.03
C SER A 418 6.38 22.20 15.68
N ALA A 419 6.80 22.23 16.96
CA ALA A 419 7.24 21.05 17.68
C ALA A 419 6.05 20.29 18.30
N CYS A 420 6.24 19.00 18.54
CA CYS A 420 5.20 18.16 19.16
C CYS A 420 5.80 16.92 19.86
N GLN A 421 5.13 15.77 20.07
CA GLN A 421 5.75 14.55 20.66
C GLN A 421 5.15 13.21 20.15
N ILE A 422 5.96 12.14 19.98
CA ILE A 422 5.50 10.79 19.56
C ILE A 422 5.80 9.77 20.66
N SER A 423 4.89 8.84 20.92
CA SER A 423 5.05 7.81 21.95
C SER A 423 5.89 6.62 21.47
N TYR A 424 6.58 5.95 22.40
CA TYR A 424 7.37 4.75 22.14
C TYR A 424 6.51 3.60 21.60
N SER A 425 5.33 3.40 22.20
CA SER A 425 4.36 2.38 21.77
C SER A 425 3.87 2.59 20.33
N SER A 426 3.59 3.83 19.93
CA SER A 426 3.19 4.15 18.56
C SER A 426 4.33 3.94 17.55
N ALA A 427 5.57 4.27 17.93
CA ALA A 427 6.76 4.00 17.13
C ALA A 427 7.02 2.50 16.95
N GLU A 428 6.84 1.70 18.00
CA GLU A 428 7.03 0.25 17.99
C GLU A 428 5.93 -0.49 17.22
N ALA A 429 4.67 -0.10 17.39
CA ALA A 429 3.56 -0.62 16.57
C ALA A 429 3.82 -0.39 15.07
N SER A 430 4.35 0.79 14.73
CA SER A 430 4.63 1.11 13.35
C SER A 430 5.78 0.30 12.74
N ARG A 431 6.81 -0.05 13.53
CA ARG A 431 7.85 -1.02 13.13
C ARG A 431 7.30 -2.42 12.86
N ARG A 432 6.18 -2.82 13.49
CA ARG A 432 5.57 -4.16 13.32
C ARG A 432 4.67 -4.28 12.08
N SER A 433 4.31 -3.17 11.43
CA SER A 433 3.41 -3.14 10.26
C SER A 433 4.04 -3.50 8.89
N GLN A 434 5.33 -3.89 8.84
CA GLN A 434 6.10 -4.07 7.59
C GLN A 434 5.48 -5.08 6.60
N ILE A 435 4.79 -6.12 7.10
CA ILE A 435 4.14 -7.15 6.27
C ILE A 435 2.97 -6.56 5.49
N ALA A 436 2.09 -5.81 6.16
CA ALA A 436 0.97 -5.10 5.53
C ALA A 436 1.46 -4.14 4.44
N GLN A 437 2.49 -3.36 4.74
CA GLN A 437 3.11 -2.46 3.77
C GLN A 437 3.58 -3.23 2.52
N SER A 438 4.24 -4.38 2.71
CA SER A 438 4.72 -5.20 1.60
C SER A 438 3.60 -5.75 0.70
N LEU A 439 2.47 -6.20 1.28
CA LEU A 439 1.34 -6.73 0.53
C LEU A 439 0.66 -5.65 -0.33
N ALA A 440 0.54 -4.45 0.20
CA ALA A 440 0.01 -3.30 -0.53
C ALA A 440 0.90 -2.94 -1.74
N VAL A 441 2.23 -2.89 -1.56
CA VAL A 441 3.16 -2.57 -2.66
C VAL A 441 3.12 -3.63 -3.78
N ILE A 442 2.94 -4.90 -3.42
CA ILE A 442 2.81 -6.01 -4.38
C ILE A 442 1.54 -5.86 -5.22
N ALA A 443 0.42 -5.54 -4.58
CA ALA A 443 -0.84 -5.28 -5.27
C ALA A 443 -0.69 -4.19 -6.33
N ASP A 444 0.12 -3.18 -6.04
CA ASP A 444 0.38 -2.02 -6.89
C ASP A 444 1.27 -2.33 -8.11
N GLY A 445 2.19 -3.28 -7.95
CA GLY A 445 3.05 -3.78 -9.04
C GLY A 445 2.31 -4.66 -10.05
N GLY A 446 1.33 -5.43 -9.59
CA GLY A 446 0.59 -6.38 -10.42
C GLY A 446 1.52 -7.36 -11.17
N LEU A 447 1.09 -7.84 -12.34
CA LEU A 447 1.88 -8.79 -13.14
C LEU A 447 3.06 -8.14 -13.87
N TRP A 448 2.94 -6.87 -14.24
CA TRP A 448 3.84 -6.22 -15.19
C TRP A 448 4.82 -5.22 -14.56
N GLY A 449 4.57 -4.80 -13.33
CA GLY A 449 5.39 -3.84 -12.63
C GLY A 449 5.28 -2.43 -13.19
N ARG A 450 5.84 -1.48 -12.44
CA ARG A 450 5.69 -0.05 -12.70
C ARG A 450 6.85 0.62 -13.45
N GLY A 451 8.00 -0.04 -13.52
CA GLY A 451 9.24 0.47 -14.08
C GLY A 451 10.27 0.81 -13.00
N LEU A 452 11.56 0.81 -13.38
CA LEU A 452 12.66 1.08 -12.46
C LEU A 452 12.74 2.55 -12.02
N ASP A 453 12.35 3.47 -12.90
CA ASP A 453 12.32 4.92 -12.63
C ASP A 453 10.99 5.37 -12.01
N ASP A 454 10.13 4.43 -11.65
CA ASP A 454 8.90 4.75 -10.93
C ASP A 454 9.27 5.47 -9.61
N SER A 455 8.90 6.74 -9.47
CA SER A 455 9.00 7.50 -8.23
C SER A 455 7.73 7.40 -7.38
N THR A 456 6.73 6.70 -7.90
CA THR A 456 5.40 6.64 -7.31
C THR A 456 5.18 5.32 -6.60
N SER A 457 6.16 4.52 -6.23
CA SER A 457 5.92 3.40 -5.30
C SER A 457 6.55 3.80 -3.97
N GLY A 458 5.90 3.62 -2.83
CA GLY A 458 6.49 4.05 -1.57
C GLY A 458 7.56 3.08 -1.07
N ARG A 459 8.19 3.42 0.05
CA ARG A 459 9.30 2.68 0.63
C ARG A 459 8.83 1.37 1.23
N VAL A 460 9.51 0.29 0.86
CA VAL A 460 9.32 -1.03 1.48
C VAL A 460 10.38 -1.16 2.59
N PRO A 461 9.99 -1.25 3.87
CA PRO A 461 10.93 -1.52 4.95
C PRO A 461 11.72 -2.79 4.66
N ALA A 462 13.02 -2.80 4.95
CA ALA A 462 13.90 -3.92 4.63
C ALA A 462 13.81 -4.40 3.15
N GLY A 463 13.47 -3.51 2.21
CA GLY A 463 13.34 -3.80 0.78
C GLY A 463 14.65 -4.17 0.08
N SER A 464 15.79 -4.03 0.75
CA SER A 464 17.09 -4.54 0.28
C SER A 464 17.41 -5.94 0.82
N THR A 465 16.69 -6.45 1.83
CA THR A 465 16.94 -7.76 2.47
C THR A 465 15.76 -8.72 2.30
N ASP A 466 14.83 -8.74 3.26
CA ASP A 466 13.75 -9.74 3.40
C ASP A 466 12.58 -9.47 2.46
N PHE A 467 12.33 -8.20 2.14
CA PHE A 467 11.25 -7.77 1.25
C PHE A 467 11.77 -7.37 -0.14
N VAL A 468 12.94 -7.86 -0.55
CA VAL A 468 13.48 -7.58 -1.89
C VAL A 468 12.57 -8.07 -3.02
N LEU A 469 11.88 -9.20 -2.82
CA LEU A 469 10.91 -9.70 -3.80
C LEU A 469 9.72 -8.76 -3.96
N THR A 470 9.26 -8.12 -2.87
CA THR A 470 8.24 -7.06 -2.90
C THR A 470 8.66 -5.92 -3.81
N VAL A 471 9.90 -5.45 -3.69
CA VAL A 471 10.39 -4.34 -4.52
C VAL A 471 10.54 -4.74 -5.98
N ILE A 472 11.07 -5.94 -6.27
CA ILE A 472 11.14 -6.48 -7.64
C ILE A 472 9.73 -6.59 -8.22
N TRP A 473 8.76 -7.08 -7.45
CA TRP A 473 7.39 -7.25 -7.90
C TRP A 473 6.73 -5.90 -8.20
N SER A 474 6.91 -4.91 -7.33
CA SER A 474 6.40 -3.56 -7.54
C SER A 474 6.98 -2.92 -8.81
N LYS A 475 8.31 -2.93 -8.94
CA LYS A 475 9.01 -2.21 -10.02
C LYS A 475 9.00 -2.97 -11.35
N LEU A 476 9.08 -4.30 -11.34
CA LEU A 476 9.30 -5.14 -12.52
C LEU A 476 8.22 -6.20 -12.74
N GLY A 477 7.29 -6.36 -11.79
CA GLY A 477 6.10 -7.18 -11.95
C GLY A 477 6.25 -8.62 -11.50
N GLY A 478 5.11 -9.26 -11.23
CA GLY A 478 5.03 -10.69 -10.92
C GLY A 478 5.62 -11.58 -12.04
N ILE A 479 5.55 -11.17 -13.30
CA ILE A 479 6.18 -11.90 -14.42
C ILE A 479 7.71 -11.97 -14.24
N THR A 480 8.33 -10.90 -13.74
CA THR A 480 9.77 -10.92 -13.45
C THR A 480 10.08 -11.92 -12.33
N ILE A 481 9.25 -11.99 -11.28
CA ILE A 481 9.37 -13.02 -10.22
C ILE A 481 9.30 -14.43 -10.81
N LEU A 482 8.37 -14.67 -11.75
CA LEU A 482 8.26 -15.95 -12.44
C LEU A 482 9.49 -16.27 -13.29
N LEU A 483 10.00 -15.31 -14.07
CA LEU A 483 11.20 -15.51 -14.88
C LEU A 483 12.43 -15.81 -14.02
N LEU A 484 12.61 -15.11 -12.91
CA LEU A 484 13.68 -15.37 -11.94
C LEU A 484 13.55 -16.75 -11.28
N SER A 485 12.34 -17.12 -10.86
CA SER A 485 12.06 -18.46 -10.31
C SER A 485 12.34 -19.57 -11.34
N GLY A 486 12.01 -19.31 -12.61
CA GLY A 486 12.27 -20.21 -13.73
C GLY A 486 13.76 -20.38 -14.00
N LEU A 487 14.55 -19.29 -13.99
CA LEU A 487 16.01 -19.35 -14.08
C LEU A 487 16.62 -20.14 -12.92
N LEU A 488 16.12 -19.96 -11.70
CA LEU A 488 16.58 -20.70 -10.52
C LEU A 488 16.28 -22.22 -10.65
N ALA A 489 15.07 -22.55 -11.09
CA ALA A 489 14.65 -23.93 -11.37
C ALA A 489 15.52 -24.58 -12.47
N LEU A 490 15.79 -23.84 -13.55
CA LEU A 490 16.64 -24.30 -14.65
C LEU A 490 18.11 -24.42 -14.23
N LEU A 491 18.63 -23.53 -13.38
CA LEU A 491 19.96 -23.65 -12.78
C LEU A 491 20.06 -24.94 -11.96
N ALA A 492 19.08 -25.22 -11.10
CA ALA A 492 19.04 -26.46 -10.33
C ALA A 492 18.96 -27.71 -11.22
N ALA A 493 18.18 -27.65 -12.30
CA ALA A 493 18.10 -28.72 -13.30
C ALA A 493 19.43 -28.90 -14.06
N ALA A 494 20.12 -27.81 -14.39
CA ALA A 494 21.42 -27.82 -15.03
C ALA A 494 22.49 -28.46 -14.14
N LEU A 495 22.61 -28.01 -12.89
CA LEU A 495 23.52 -28.59 -11.89
C LEU A 495 23.28 -30.10 -11.69
N SER A 496 22.01 -30.53 -11.73
CA SER A 496 21.65 -31.95 -11.61
C SER A 496 22.09 -32.81 -12.80
N ARG A 497 22.35 -32.20 -13.97
CA ARG A 497 22.80 -32.87 -15.19
C ARG A 497 24.31 -32.76 -15.43
N ILE A 498 25.04 -31.94 -14.67
CA ILE A 498 26.49 -31.71 -14.80
C ILE A 498 27.33 -32.86 -14.22
N GLY A 499 26.74 -33.82 -13.50
CA GLY A 499 27.48 -34.89 -12.83
C GLY A 499 28.05 -36.00 -13.75
N PRO A 500 29.14 -36.69 -13.33
CA PRO A 500 29.67 -37.83 -14.05
C PRO A 500 28.67 -39.01 -14.03
N GLN A 501 28.60 -39.76 -15.13
CA GLN A 501 27.86 -41.03 -15.22
C GLN A 501 28.40 -42.12 -14.27
N VAL A 502 29.48 -41.84 -13.53
CA VAL A 502 30.13 -42.79 -12.64
C VAL A 502 29.51 -42.70 -11.24
N THR A 503 28.41 -43.41 -11.04
CA THR A 503 27.83 -43.72 -9.71
C THR A 503 28.62 -44.77 -8.92
N ARG A 504 29.80 -45.17 -9.41
CA ARG A 504 30.59 -46.27 -8.85
C ARG A 504 32.01 -45.80 -8.62
N THR A 505 32.34 -45.44 -7.38
CA THR A 505 33.70 -45.68 -6.92
C THR A 505 33.89 -47.20 -6.85
N GLU A 506 35.05 -47.71 -7.24
CA GLU A 506 35.37 -49.15 -7.22
C GLU A 506 35.18 -49.79 -5.82
N ALA A 507 35.08 -48.97 -4.77
CA ALA A 507 34.81 -49.37 -3.38
C ALA A 507 33.33 -49.26 -2.93
N GLY A 508 32.38 -48.95 -3.82
CA GLY A 508 30.93 -48.95 -3.49
C GLY A 508 30.41 -47.76 -2.68
N GLY A 509 31.18 -46.66 -2.54
CA GLY A 509 30.77 -45.42 -1.86
C GLY A 509 29.86 -44.50 -2.70
N VAL A 510 29.31 -43.44 -2.08
CA VAL A 510 28.58 -42.35 -2.77
C VAL A 510 29.52 -41.16 -2.92
N ASP A 511 29.54 -40.56 -4.12
CA ASP A 511 30.43 -39.42 -4.42
C ASP A 511 30.04 -38.16 -3.60
N PRO A 512 30.92 -37.62 -2.74
CA PRO A 512 30.70 -36.37 -2.02
C PRO A 512 30.26 -35.21 -2.94
N ALA A 513 30.78 -35.14 -4.17
CA ALA A 513 30.42 -34.11 -5.14
C ALA A 513 28.91 -34.05 -5.40
N ARG A 514 28.31 -35.22 -5.55
CA ARG A 514 26.88 -35.37 -5.84
C ARG A 514 26.02 -34.98 -4.64
N LEU A 515 26.48 -35.28 -3.43
CA LEU A 515 25.80 -34.91 -2.19
C LEU A 515 25.81 -33.39 -1.99
N PHE A 516 26.94 -32.72 -2.26
CA PHE A 516 27.02 -31.25 -2.23
C PHE A 516 26.02 -30.61 -3.20
N VAL A 517 25.99 -31.05 -4.46
CA VAL A 517 25.05 -30.53 -5.46
C VAL A 517 23.59 -30.75 -5.07
N VAL A 518 23.26 -31.92 -4.50
CA VAL A 518 21.91 -32.24 -4.05
C VAL A 518 21.48 -31.33 -2.90
N GLY A 519 22.34 -31.09 -1.92
CA GLY A 519 22.06 -30.19 -0.80
C GLY A 519 21.96 -28.74 -1.25
N PHE A 520 22.95 -28.25 -2.00
CA PHE A 520 23.01 -26.88 -2.49
C PHE A 520 21.79 -26.51 -3.35
N ARG A 521 21.40 -27.35 -4.32
CA ARG A 521 20.23 -27.06 -5.16
C ARG A 521 18.92 -27.02 -4.36
N ALA A 522 18.76 -27.92 -3.37
CA ALA A 522 17.56 -27.99 -2.56
C ALA A 522 17.46 -26.81 -1.59
N MET A 523 18.60 -26.40 -1.01
CA MET A 523 18.73 -25.19 -0.21
C MET A 523 18.30 -23.97 -1.02
N VAL A 524 18.88 -23.74 -2.20
CA VAL A 524 18.58 -22.56 -3.03
C VAL A 524 17.10 -22.49 -3.43
N LEU A 525 16.51 -23.61 -3.86
CA LEU A 525 15.08 -23.65 -4.25
C LEU A 525 14.15 -23.47 -3.05
N GLY A 526 14.43 -24.15 -1.93
CA GLY A 526 13.63 -24.03 -0.71
C GLY A 526 13.70 -22.63 -0.10
N GLN A 527 14.89 -22.02 -0.12
CA GLN A 527 15.11 -20.65 0.34
C GLN A 527 14.27 -19.65 -0.47
N PHE A 528 14.28 -19.74 -1.81
CA PHE A 528 13.45 -18.87 -2.65
C PHE A 528 11.95 -19.05 -2.42
N LEU A 529 11.47 -20.30 -2.34
CA LEU A 529 10.06 -20.58 -2.08
C LEU A 529 9.60 -20.07 -0.71
N PHE A 530 10.44 -20.24 0.33
CA PHE A 530 10.11 -19.73 1.66
C PHE A 530 10.01 -18.21 1.64
N VAL A 531 10.99 -17.51 1.05
CA VAL A 531 10.96 -16.04 0.96
C VAL A 531 9.76 -15.57 0.18
N LEU A 532 9.46 -16.19 -0.96
CA LEU A 532 8.26 -15.86 -1.74
C LEU A 532 6.98 -16.09 -0.93
N ALA A 533 6.85 -17.23 -0.23
CA ALA A 533 5.70 -17.53 0.62
C ALA A 533 5.56 -16.53 1.79
N ALA A 534 6.68 -16.10 2.38
CA ALA A 534 6.66 -15.09 3.44
C ALA A 534 6.28 -13.70 2.91
N THR A 535 6.84 -13.30 1.76
CA THR A 535 6.50 -12.04 1.05
C THR A 535 5.01 -11.90 0.74
N VAL A 536 4.32 -13.02 0.54
CA VAL A 536 2.87 -13.06 0.27
C VAL A 536 2.04 -13.38 1.51
N ASN A 537 2.64 -13.31 2.69
CA ASN A 537 2.07 -13.62 4.00
C ASN A 537 1.48 -15.05 4.15
N ALA A 538 1.90 -16.00 3.31
CA ALA A 538 1.50 -17.41 3.44
C ALA A 538 2.27 -18.14 4.55
N LEU A 539 3.42 -17.62 4.96
CA LEU A 539 4.26 -18.10 6.06
C LEU A 539 4.79 -16.90 6.86
N PRO A 540 5.12 -17.07 8.15
CA PRO A 540 5.75 -16.01 8.93
C PRO A 540 7.15 -15.69 8.37
N HIS A 541 7.50 -14.39 8.35
CA HIS A 541 8.83 -13.95 7.98
C HIS A 541 9.89 -14.45 8.96
N SER A 542 11.06 -14.88 8.43
CA SER A 542 12.12 -15.53 9.20
C SER A 542 13.52 -14.94 9.01
N GLY A 543 13.69 -13.75 8.41
CA GLY A 543 15.02 -13.14 8.17
C GLY A 543 15.85 -13.79 7.05
N ILE A 544 15.19 -14.56 6.17
CA ILE A 544 15.85 -15.32 5.09
C ILE A 544 16.11 -14.44 3.87
N THR A 545 17.34 -14.45 3.37
CA THR A 545 17.71 -13.72 2.15
C THR A 545 17.13 -14.38 0.89
N ALA A 546 16.60 -13.59 -0.05
CA ALA A 546 16.24 -14.09 -1.38
C ALA A 546 17.51 -14.51 -2.16
N PRO A 547 17.63 -15.77 -2.65
CA PRO A 547 18.81 -16.25 -3.35
C PRO A 547 19.18 -15.38 -4.55
N PHE A 548 20.44 -14.97 -4.65
CA PHE A 548 20.99 -14.10 -5.70
C PHE A 548 20.48 -12.66 -5.74
N LEU A 549 19.40 -12.33 -5.03
CA LEU A 549 18.68 -11.06 -5.18
C LEU A 549 18.84 -10.13 -3.97
N SER A 550 18.88 -10.70 -2.76
CA SER A 550 18.91 -9.94 -1.52
C SER A 550 20.31 -9.44 -1.17
N ARG A 551 20.38 -8.22 -0.62
CA ARG A 551 21.60 -7.58 -0.15
C ARG A 551 22.18 -8.28 1.07
N GLY A 552 21.34 -8.90 1.92
CA GLY A 552 21.71 -9.47 3.21
C GLY A 552 23.04 -10.22 3.14
N GLY A 553 24.12 -9.49 3.44
CA GLY A 553 25.51 -9.80 3.09
C GLY A 553 25.75 -10.66 1.85
N HIS A 554 25.62 -10.13 0.63
CA HIS A 554 26.20 -10.76 -0.59
C HIS A 554 25.89 -12.27 -0.78
N SER A 555 24.66 -12.68 -0.46
CA SER A 555 24.02 -13.94 -0.89
C SER A 555 24.30 -14.25 -2.37
N THR A 556 24.24 -13.23 -3.22
CA THR A 556 24.59 -13.30 -4.66
C THR A 556 25.99 -13.88 -4.91
N ILE A 557 26.99 -13.49 -4.14
CA ILE A 557 28.37 -13.95 -4.33
C ILE A 557 28.63 -15.28 -3.65
N ALA A 558 28.15 -15.45 -2.41
CA ALA A 558 28.25 -16.72 -1.71
C ALA A 558 27.62 -17.86 -2.54
N LEU A 559 26.43 -17.62 -3.10
CA LEU A 559 25.75 -18.59 -3.97
C LEU A 559 26.43 -18.69 -5.35
N GLY A 560 26.98 -17.60 -5.88
CA GLY A 560 27.83 -17.63 -7.09
C GLY A 560 29.05 -18.54 -6.93
N LEU A 561 29.76 -18.41 -5.80
CA LEU A 561 30.88 -19.29 -5.42
C LEU A 561 30.39 -20.73 -5.17
N GLY A 562 29.21 -20.90 -4.57
CA GLY A 562 28.57 -22.21 -4.42
C GLY A 562 28.29 -22.89 -5.77
N VAL A 563 27.81 -22.15 -6.76
CA VAL A 563 27.62 -22.65 -8.15
C VAL A 563 28.97 -22.98 -8.78
N ILE A 564 29.99 -22.13 -8.65
CA ILE A 564 31.34 -22.39 -9.16
C ILE A 564 31.90 -23.67 -8.54
N ALA A 565 31.76 -23.85 -7.22
CA ALA A 565 32.17 -25.06 -6.51
C ALA A 565 31.38 -26.29 -7.00
N ALA A 566 30.06 -26.17 -7.17
CA ALA A 566 29.21 -27.24 -7.67
C ALA A 566 29.64 -27.70 -9.08
N VAL A 567 29.91 -26.75 -9.96
CA VAL A 567 30.41 -27.01 -11.32
C VAL A 567 31.84 -27.57 -11.27
N ALA A 568 32.75 -26.98 -10.50
CA ALA A 568 34.14 -27.43 -10.43
C ALA A 568 34.26 -28.87 -9.90
N VAL A 569 33.55 -29.20 -8.82
CA VAL A 569 33.63 -30.54 -8.21
C VAL A 569 32.93 -31.58 -9.10
N SER A 570 31.76 -31.25 -9.67
CA SER A 570 31.01 -32.18 -10.53
C SER A 570 31.64 -32.36 -11.90
N TYR A 571 32.21 -31.29 -12.46
CA TYR A 571 32.65 -31.24 -13.84
C TYR A 571 34.17 -31.31 -13.99
N LEU A 572 35.00 -30.74 -13.11
CA LEU A 572 36.48 -30.74 -13.27
C LEU A 572 37.18 -31.86 -12.47
N GLY A 573 36.49 -32.46 -11.50
CA GLY A 573 37.01 -33.55 -10.66
C GLY A 573 36.91 -34.97 -11.24
N ALA A 574 36.08 -35.19 -12.28
CA ALA A 574 35.85 -36.52 -12.84
C ALA A 574 37.02 -37.00 -13.74
N PRO A 575 37.50 -38.25 -13.58
CA PRO A 575 38.57 -38.80 -14.42
C PRO A 575 38.14 -38.90 -15.89
N ALA A 576 39.10 -38.78 -16.82
CA ALA A 576 38.85 -39.03 -18.24
C ALA A 576 38.33 -40.47 -18.42
N PRO A 577 37.42 -40.73 -19.36
CA PRO A 577 37.11 -42.10 -19.74
C PRO A 577 38.42 -42.80 -20.11
N ALA A 578 38.67 -43.98 -19.54
CA ALA A 578 39.83 -44.77 -19.91
C ALA A 578 39.76 -44.99 -21.43
N THR A 579 40.85 -44.66 -22.14
CA THR A 579 41.04 -45.07 -23.53
C THR A 579 40.73 -46.56 -23.60
N PRO A 580 39.87 -47.04 -24.53
CA PRO A 580 39.73 -48.46 -24.70
C PRO A 580 41.11 -48.97 -25.07
N ALA A 581 41.74 -49.75 -24.18
CA ALA A 581 42.91 -50.54 -24.54
C ALA A 581 42.51 -51.29 -25.81
N ALA A 582 43.34 -51.21 -26.85
CA ALA A 582 43.11 -51.90 -28.10
C ALA A 582 42.83 -53.38 -27.77
N GLN A 583 41.56 -53.77 -27.83
CA GLN A 583 41.23 -55.18 -27.74
C GLN A 583 41.77 -55.80 -29.02
N PRO A 584 42.57 -56.89 -28.94
CA PRO A 584 42.93 -57.62 -30.14
C PRO A 584 41.63 -58.03 -30.84
N VAL A 585 41.56 -57.76 -32.15
CA VAL A 585 40.43 -58.11 -33.01
C VAL A 585 40.09 -59.58 -32.78
N PRO A 586 38.91 -59.93 -32.22
CA PRO A 586 38.51 -61.32 -32.17
C PRO A 586 38.15 -61.77 -33.59
N ALA A 587 38.71 -62.90 -34.01
CA ALA A 587 38.34 -63.58 -35.25
C ALA A 587 36.82 -63.77 -35.33
N ALA A 588 36.28 -63.62 -36.53
CA ALA A 588 34.84 -63.65 -36.81
C ALA A 588 34.15 -64.88 -36.19
N PRO A 589 33.07 -64.72 -35.41
CA PRO A 589 32.30 -65.85 -34.90
C PRO A 589 31.33 -66.39 -35.96
N PRO A 590 31.02 -67.69 -35.95
CA PRO A 590 30.04 -68.27 -36.87
C PRO A 590 28.63 -67.74 -36.56
N ARG A 591 27.83 -67.56 -37.61
CA ARG A 591 26.42 -67.14 -37.55
C ARG A 591 25.65 -68.07 -36.58
N ARG A 592 25.24 -67.53 -35.44
CA ARG A 592 24.25 -68.15 -34.54
C ARG A 592 23.08 -67.19 -34.30
N ALA A 593 21.90 -67.81 -34.21
CA ALA A 593 20.56 -67.26 -34.27
C ALA A 593 20.35 -65.95 -33.49
N LEU A 594 19.56 -65.06 -34.10
CA LEU A 594 18.93 -63.91 -33.45
C LEU A 594 18.10 -64.39 -32.25
N VAL A 595 18.67 -64.27 -31.05
CA VAL A 595 17.88 -64.07 -29.84
C VAL A 595 17.62 -62.56 -29.78
N PRO A 596 16.37 -62.09 -29.67
CA PRO A 596 16.11 -60.67 -29.50
C PRO A 596 16.84 -60.21 -28.25
N ALA A 597 17.70 -59.19 -28.37
CA ALA A 597 18.24 -58.51 -27.22
C ALA A 597 17.05 -58.08 -26.35
N ALA A 598 16.95 -58.61 -25.14
CA ALA A 598 15.99 -58.13 -24.17
C ALA A 598 16.16 -56.61 -24.10
N ALA A 599 15.14 -55.88 -24.53
CA ALA A 599 15.12 -54.42 -24.44
C ALA A 599 15.52 -54.06 -23.00
N PRO A 600 16.41 -53.07 -22.77
CA PRO A 600 16.72 -52.64 -21.43
C PRO A 600 15.38 -52.31 -20.78
N ALA A 601 15.03 -53.05 -19.73
CA ALA A 601 13.75 -52.91 -19.06
C ALA A 601 13.58 -51.43 -18.71
N ARG A 602 12.70 -50.75 -19.47
CA ARG A 602 12.18 -49.44 -19.11
C ARG A 602 11.33 -49.66 -17.86
N ALA A 603 12.00 -49.81 -16.71
CA ALA A 603 11.36 -49.68 -15.42
C ALA A 603 10.97 -48.20 -15.28
N SER A 604 9.80 -47.87 -15.82
CA SER A 604 9.13 -46.59 -15.60
C SER A 604 8.59 -46.56 -14.17
N THR A 605 9.49 -46.35 -13.23
CA THR A 605 9.11 -45.92 -11.88
C THR A 605 9.22 -44.42 -11.83
N TRP A 606 8.08 -43.73 -11.75
CA TRP A 606 7.98 -42.25 -11.71
C TRP A 606 8.80 -41.59 -10.58
N TRP A 607 9.32 -42.37 -9.64
CA TRP A 607 10.10 -41.94 -8.47
C TRP A 607 11.61 -41.99 -8.72
N ALA A 608 12.06 -42.69 -9.77
CA ALA A 608 13.48 -42.88 -10.09
C ALA A 608 14.07 -41.83 -11.06
N ARG A 609 13.29 -40.81 -11.45
CA ARG A 609 13.79 -39.63 -12.18
C ARG A 609 13.51 -38.34 -11.39
N PRO A 610 14.27 -38.03 -10.33
CA PRO A 610 13.94 -36.90 -9.45
C PRO A 610 14.56 -35.57 -9.88
N THR A 611 14.99 -35.39 -11.14
CA THR A 611 15.71 -34.17 -11.56
C THR A 611 14.84 -33.13 -12.27
N VAL A 612 13.68 -33.52 -12.80
CA VAL A 612 12.74 -32.63 -13.51
C VAL A 612 11.49 -32.28 -12.68
N PRO A 613 10.91 -33.18 -11.84
CA PRO A 613 9.70 -32.85 -11.07
C PRO A 613 9.93 -31.73 -10.05
N GLY A 614 11.01 -31.78 -9.26
CA GLY A 614 11.23 -30.81 -8.16
C GLY A 614 11.43 -29.36 -8.62
N ALA A 615 12.16 -29.15 -9.71
CA ALA A 615 12.36 -27.81 -10.29
C ALA A 615 11.07 -27.28 -10.92
N ALA A 616 10.28 -28.15 -11.58
CA ALA A 616 8.98 -27.79 -12.13
C ALA A 616 7.98 -27.43 -11.02
N TRP A 617 7.98 -28.17 -9.91
CA TRP A 617 7.12 -27.89 -8.75
C TRP A 617 7.42 -26.52 -8.13
N VAL A 618 8.70 -26.13 -8.01
CA VAL A 618 9.07 -24.79 -7.50
C VAL A 618 8.51 -23.68 -8.37
N TYR A 619 8.64 -23.82 -9.69
CA TYR A 619 8.06 -22.86 -10.63
C TYR A 619 6.52 -22.83 -10.57
N LEU A 620 5.86 -24.00 -10.52
CA LEU A 620 4.40 -24.10 -10.42
C LEU A 620 3.86 -23.51 -9.11
N LEU A 621 4.53 -23.75 -7.98
CA LEU A 621 4.18 -23.13 -6.70
C LEU A 621 4.38 -21.62 -6.75
N SER A 622 5.47 -21.15 -7.36
CA SER A 622 5.71 -19.71 -7.54
C SER A 622 4.64 -19.07 -8.44
N ALA A 623 4.25 -19.75 -9.53
CA ALA A 623 3.15 -19.34 -10.40
C ALA A 623 1.82 -19.31 -9.66
N THR A 624 1.55 -20.31 -8.83
CA THR A 624 0.32 -20.38 -8.01
C THR A 624 0.25 -19.22 -7.03
N LEU A 625 1.36 -18.90 -6.33
CA LEU A 625 1.42 -17.77 -5.41
C LEU A 625 1.26 -16.43 -6.15
N VAL A 626 1.97 -16.22 -7.26
CA VAL A 626 1.89 -14.99 -8.07
C VAL A 626 0.49 -14.77 -8.63
N VAL A 627 -0.11 -15.81 -9.23
CA VAL A 627 -1.45 -15.75 -9.80
C VAL A 627 -2.49 -15.60 -8.68
N GLY A 628 -2.37 -16.38 -7.60
CA GLY A 628 -3.26 -16.31 -6.45
C GLY A 628 -3.32 -14.91 -5.85
N ILE A 629 -2.16 -14.25 -5.67
CA ILE A 629 -2.12 -12.87 -5.20
C ILE A 629 -2.71 -11.88 -6.22
N THR A 630 -2.40 -12.06 -7.51
CA THR A 630 -2.87 -11.15 -8.56
C THR A 630 -4.40 -11.18 -8.68
N LEU A 631 -4.99 -12.37 -8.51
CA LEU A 631 -6.43 -12.62 -8.61
C LEU A 631 -7.17 -12.39 -7.30
N SER A 632 -6.48 -12.42 -6.15
CA SER A 632 -7.10 -12.21 -4.85
C SER A 632 -7.69 -10.79 -4.76
N PRO A 633 -8.96 -10.64 -4.35
CA PRO A 633 -9.54 -9.32 -4.10
C PRO A 633 -8.84 -8.67 -2.89
N TYR A 634 -7.89 -7.76 -3.14
CA TYR A 634 -7.40 -6.81 -2.15
C TYR A 634 -8.46 -5.80 -1.67
N THR A 635 -9.71 -5.89 -2.13
CA THR A 635 -10.79 -4.98 -1.72
C THR A 635 -11.01 -5.06 -0.22
N GLY A 636 -11.08 -6.27 0.37
CA GLY A 636 -11.16 -6.46 1.82
C GLY A 636 -9.84 -6.27 2.59
N LEU A 637 -8.72 -6.05 1.90
CA LEU A 637 -7.40 -5.79 2.50
C LEU A 637 -7.08 -4.29 2.56
N ALA A 638 -7.83 -3.46 1.83
CA ALA A 638 -7.77 -2.00 1.86
C ALA A 638 -9.01 -1.36 2.51
N GLU A 639 -10.09 -2.14 2.72
CA GLU A 639 -11.40 -1.61 3.16
C GLU A 639 -11.54 -1.30 4.64
N ASP A 640 -10.59 -1.57 5.53
CA ASP A 640 -10.76 -1.22 6.94
C ASP A 640 -9.44 -0.81 7.60
N ARG A 641 -9.15 0.52 7.58
CA ARG A 641 -8.59 1.35 8.69
C ARG A 641 -7.92 2.66 8.18
N PRO A 642 -7.84 3.72 9.01
CA PRO A 642 -7.77 5.11 8.54
C PRO A 642 -6.49 5.49 7.79
N PHE A 643 -6.71 6.29 6.75
CA PHE A 643 -5.69 7.00 5.96
C PHE A 643 -4.87 7.97 6.81
N CYS A 644 -3.63 8.20 6.39
CA CYS A 644 -2.88 9.37 6.80
C CYS A 644 -3.55 10.65 6.26
N THR A 645 -4.50 11.26 7.00
CA THR A 645 -4.87 12.69 6.81
C THR A 645 -5.20 13.45 8.12
N THR A 646 -4.22 14.23 8.58
CA THR A 646 -4.22 15.70 8.77
C THR A 646 -5.11 16.44 9.78
N GLN A 647 -5.71 15.82 10.81
CA GLN A 647 -5.99 16.59 12.05
C GLN A 647 -4.94 16.38 13.15
N GLN A 648 -3.88 15.61 12.87
CA GLN A 648 -2.82 15.34 13.84
C GLN A 648 -1.53 16.09 13.49
N PRO A 649 -0.91 16.77 14.46
CA PRO A 649 0.33 17.52 14.26
C PRO A 649 1.60 16.72 13.86
N ARG A 650 1.66 15.38 13.69
CA ARG A 650 2.82 14.76 12.97
C ARG A 650 2.42 13.63 12.07
N VAL A 651 3.22 13.54 11.01
CA VAL A 651 3.41 12.38 10.14
C VAL A 651 4.93 12.22 9.85
N ASP A 652 5.51 11.06 10.17
CA ASP A 652 6.95 10.73 10.03
C ASP A 652 7.23 9.91 8.74
N PRO A 653 8.13 10.33 7.83
CA PRO A 653 8.33 9.75 6.50
C PRO A 653 9.25 8.52 6.36
N GLU A 654 9.70 7.83 7.40
CA GLU A 654 9.86 6.35 7.23
C GLU A 654 8.48 5.68 7.01
N GLN A 655 7.41 6.45 7.27
CA GLN A 655 5.99 6.06 7.35
C GLN A 655 5.05 7.13 6.75
N CYS A 656 5.30 7.52 5.51
CA CYS A 656 4.17 7.39 4.59
C CYS A 656 4.42 6.09 3.81
N SER A 657 3.77 5.01 4.24
CA SER A 657 3.67 3.77 3.44
C SER A 657 3.02 4.09 2.09
N THR A 658 3.25 3.21 1.12
CA THR A 658 2.92 3.31 -0.29
C THR A 658 1.43 3.50 -0.62
N ASP A 659 0.57 3.67 0.38
CA ASP A 659 -0.79 4.13 0.17
C ASP A 659 -0.89 5.64 -0.01
N ARG A 660 0.23 6.36 0.16
CA ARG A 660 0.39 7.68 -0.46
C ARG A 660 0.14 7.59 -1.96
N ILE A 661 0.24 6.45 -2.62
CA ILE A 661 0.19 6.35 -4.07
C ILE A 661 -1.13 5.84 -4.65
N ALA A 662 -1.88 5.01 -3.92
CA ALA A 662 -3.28 4.80 -4.26
C ALA A 662 -4.06 6.12 -4.07
N TYR A 663 -3.61 6.94 -3.12
CA TYR A 663 -4.11 8.27 -2.77
C TYR A 663 -3.60 9.39 -3.72
N ASP A 664 -2.29 9.49 -4.01
CA ASP A 664 -1.62 10.47 -4.92
C ASP A 664 -2.03 10.30 -6.41
N ARG A 665 -2.61 9.16 -6.80
CA ARG A 665 -2.85 8.81 -8.22
C ARG A 665 -4.30 8.90 -8.69
N THR A 666 -5.20 9.28 -7.80
CA THR A 666 -6.60 9.48 -8.14
C THR A 666 -6.90 10.94 -7.90
N THR A 667 -6.79 11.77 -8.94
CA THR A 667 -7.27 13.12 -8.75
C THR A 667 -8.79 13.07 -8.66
N VAL A 668 -9.37 13.86 -7.77
CA VAL A 668 -10.80 14.10 -7.84
C VAL A 668 -10.99 15.43 -8.50
N ARG A 669 -11.72 15.42 -9.59
CA ARG A 669 -12.14 16.63 -10.27
C ARG A 669 -13.50 17.02 -9.76
N VAL A 670 -13.64 18.30 -9.44
CA VAL A 670 -14.93 18.92 -9.27
C VAL A 670 -15.34 19.48 -10.62
N LEU A 671 -16.47 18.99 -11.10
CA LEU A 671 -17.08 19.45 -12.34
C LEU A 671 -18.21 20.40 -11.99
N VAL A 672 -18.31 21.49 -12.75
CA VAL A 672 -19.44 22.42 -12.72
C VAL A 672 -19.88 22.60 -14.16
N ASP A 673 -21.17 22.41 -14.44
CA ASP A 673 -21.73 22.33 -15.79
C ASP A 673 -20.97 21.37 -16.71
N GLY A 674 -20.63 20.18 -16.19
CA GLY A 674 -19.88 19.14 -16.89
C GLY A 674 -18.41 19.47 -17.20
N LYS A 675 -17.90 20.65 -16.79
CA LYS A 675 -16.51 21.06 -17.01
C LYS A 675 -15.69 20.89 -15.74
N PRO A 676 -14.50 20.27 -15.79
CA PRO A 676 -13.63 20.18 -14.62
C PRO A 676 -13.04 21.55 -14.28
N GLN A 677 -13.30 22.02 -13.06
CA GLN A 677 -12.90 23.35 -12.58
C GLN A 677 -11.78 23.26 -11.55
N TRP A 678 -11.87 22.29 -10.66
CA TRP A 678 -10.91 22.07 -9.58
C TRP A 678 -10.44 20.63 -9.60
N VAL A 679 -9.18 20.44 -9.22
CA VAL A 679 -8.57 19.14 -9.04
C VAL A 679 -8.00 19.06 -7.65
N ARG A 680 -8.33 18.01 -6.91
CA ARG A 680 -7.63 17.68 -5.68
C ARG A 680 -6.84 16.43 -5.96
N ASP A 681 -5.53 16.54 -5.84
CA ASP A 681 -4.75 15.37 -5.52
C ASP A 681 -5.19 14.94 -4.11
N ARG A 682 -5.63 13.68 -3.92
CA ARG A 682 -6.05 13.25 -2.58
C ARG A 682 -4.90 13.49 -1.60
N SER A 683 -3.65 13.35 -2.04
CA SER A 683 -2.44 13.62 -1.26
C SER A 683 -2.29 15.02 -0.71
N GLY A 684 -2.77 16.01 -1.47
CA GLY A 684 -2.50 17.43 -1.21
C GLY A 684 -3.42 18.01 -0.15
N ALA A 685 -4.52 17.32 0.18
CA ALA A 685 -5.63 17.83 0.99
C ALA A 685 -6.14 19.22 0.56
N ARG A 686 -5.75 19.68 -0.64
CA ARG A 686 -6.00 21.02 -1.18
C ARG A 686 -6.55 20.89 -2.60
N TRP A 687 -7.51 21.75 -2.89
CA TRP A 687 -8.07 21.90 -4.23
C TRP A 687 -7.21 22.87 -5.02
N GLU A 688 -6.71 22.43 -6.17
CA GLU A 688 -5.98 23.23 -7.14
C GLU A 688 -6.88 23.60 -8.31
N PRO A 689 -6.80 24.84 -8.82
CA PRO A 689 -7.60 25.25 -9.96
C PRO A 689 -7.08 24.59 -11.25
N LEU A 690 -7.99 24.09 -12.09
CA LEU A 690 -7.66 23.64 -13.44
C LEU A 690 -7.82 24.79 -14.42
N GLY A 691 -6.70 25.39 -14.84
CA GLY A 691 -6.73 26.58 -15.70
C GLY A 691 -7.31 27.79 -14.96
N THR A 692 -8.24 28.51 -15.60
CA THR A 692 -8.98 29.61 -14.99
C THR A 692 -10.40 29.16 -14.67
N PRO A 693 -10.71 28.78 -13.41
CA PRO A 693 -12.00 28.23 -13.08
C PRO A 693 -13.10 29.30 -13.14
N ASP A 694 -14.31 28.90 -13.52
CA ASP A 694 -15.50 29.75 -13.53
C ASP A 694 -15.83 30.22 -12.10
N LEU A 695 -15.62 29.38 -11.09
CA LEU A 695 -15.86 29.69 -9.68
C LEU A 695 -14.54 29.66 -8.89
N SER A 696 -14.26 30.73 -8.15
CA SER A 696 -13.10 30.80 -7.27
C SER A 696 -13.25 29.88 -6.04
N LEU A 697 -12.15 29.64 -5.32
CA LEU A 697 -12.20 28.85 -4.08
C LEU A 697 -13.09 29.53 -3.03
N ALA A 698 -13.12 30.86 -3.00
CA ALA A 698 -14.02 31.64 -2.16
C ALA A 698 -15.49 31.47 -2.58
N ASP A 699 -15.77 31.42 -3.89
CA ASP A 699 -17.11 31.12 -4.40
C ASP A 699 -17.59 29.74 -3.96
N LEU A 700 -16.70 28.74 -3.94
CA LEU A 700 -17.00 27.39 -3.46
C LEU A 700 -16.70 27.20 -1.96
N GLY A 701 -16.53 28.31 -1.24
CA GLY A 701 -16.32 28.37 0.20
C GLY A 701 -17.51 27.77 0.96
N GLY A 702 -17.26 26.75 1.76
CA GLY A 702 -18.26 25.90 2.39
C GLY A 702 -18.44 24.53 1.73
N LEU A 703 -18.31 24.47 0.39
CA LEU A 703 -18.48 23.23 -0.38
C LEU A 703 -17.16 22.45 -0.48
N LEU A 704 -16.08 23.11 -0.88
CA LEU A 704 -14.74 22.50 -1.02
C LEU A 704 -13.90 22.64 0.25
N GLN A 705 -14.01 23.78 0.95
CA GLN A 705 -13.27 24.06 2.18
C GLN A 705 -14.11 24.86 3.15
N VAL A 706 -13.86 24.71 4.45
CA VAL A 706 -14.51 25.47 5.51
C VAL A 706 -13.42 25.97 6.46
N GLY A 707 -13.00 27.24 6.34
CA GLY A 707 -11.98 27.83 7.20
C GLY A 707 -10.61 27.15 7.13
N GLY A 708 -10.21 26.71 5.93
CA GLY A 708 -8.97 25.93 5.72
C GLY A 708 -9.10 24.42 5.99
N ASP A 709 -10.21 23.97 6.60
CA ASP A 709 -10.52 22.57 6.87
C ASP A 709 -11.41 21.93 5.78
N ARG A 710 -11.71 20.63 5.93
CA ARG A 710 -12.49 19.80 5.01
C ARG A 710 -13.87 20.39 4.71
N GLY A 711 -14.19 20.58 3.43
CA GLY A 711 -15.52 20.98 2.97
C GLY A 711 -16.57 19.88 3.02
N VAL A 712 -17.80 20.24 2.67
CA VAL A 712 -18.96 19.33 2.60
C VAL A 712 -18.70 18.13 1.70
N LEU A 713 -18.03 18.32 0.55
CA LEU A 713 -17.71 17.21 -0.36
C LEU A 713 -16.77 16.19 0.30
N GLU A 714 -15.77 16.65 1.04
CA GLU A 714 -14.77 15.78 1.67
C GLU A 714 -15.38 14.98 2.84
N ALA A 715 -16.23 15.61 3.64
CA ALA A 715 -16.99 14.95 4.70
C ALA A 715 -18.05 13.97 4.17
N GLY A 716 -18.51 14.19 2.95
CA GLY A 716 -19.64 13.51 2.33
C GLY A 716 -19.34 12.32 1.46
N LEU A 717 -18.35 12.53 0.60
CA LEU A 717 -17.93 11.62 -0.42
C LEU A 717 -16.55 11.10 -0.07
N THR A 718 -16.29 10.79 1.20
CA THR A 718 -14.98 10.34 1.68
C THR A 718 -14.45 9.16 0.86
N ASP A 719 -15.30 8.23 0.43
CA ASP A 719 -14.90 7.09 -0.41
C ASP A 719 -14.40 7.50 -1.81
N ILE A 720 -14.91 8.62 -2.32
CA ILE A 720 -14.59 9.17 -3.64
C ILE A 720 -13.50 10.24 -3.55
N VAL A 721 -13.48 11.04 -2.49
CA VAL A 721 -12.58 12.18 -2.29
C VAL A 721 -11.31 11.80 -1.53
N ASP A 722 -11.42 10.90 -0.55
CA ASP A 722 -10.33 10.45 0.33
C ASP A 722 -10.01 8.92 0.20
N GLY A 723 -10.78 8.13 -0.57
CA GLY A 723 -10.25 6.93 -1.23
C GLY A 723 -10.26 5.58 -0.50
N SER A 724 -11.27 5.22 0.30
CA SER A 724 -11.53 3.84 0.79
C SER A 724 -11.76 2.79 -0.32
N SER A 725 -11.65 3.20 -1.56
CA SER A 725 -12.18 2.53 -2.73
C SER A 725 -11.01 1.90 -3.52
N GLY A 726 -10.75 0.60 -3.26
CA GLY A 726 -9.53 -0.11 -3.70
C GLY A 726 -9.30 -0.27 -5.23
N THR A 727 -8.13 -0.80 -5.63
CA THR A 727 -7.78 -1.00 -7.06
C THR A 727 -8.60 -2.11 -7.72
N SER A 728 -9.09 -1.91 -8.96
CA SER A 728 -9.88 -2.94 -9.68
C SER A 728 -9.05 -4.11 -10.23
N LEU A 729 -9.70 -5.25 -10.48
CA LEU A 729 -9.06 -6.47 -11.01
C LEU A 729 -8.35 -6.23 -12.36
N GLY A 730 -8.99 -5.49 -13.29
CA GLY A 730 -8.38 -5.15 -14.59
C GLY A 730 -7.09 -4.35 -14.44
N GLN A 731 -7.03 -3.50 -13.43
CA GLN A 731 -5.87 -2.67 -13.09
C GLN A 731 -4.73 -3.46 -12.43
N ARG A 732 -5.02 -4.56 -11.73
CA ARG A 732 -4.00 -5.50 -11.20
C ARG A 732 -3.41 -6.38 -12.30
N LEU A 733 -4.22 -6.66 -13.32
CA LEU A 733 -3.79 -7.37 -14.53
C LEU A 733 -2.96 -6.49 -15.47
N ALA A 734 -3.26 -5.18 -15.56
CA ALA A 734 -2.52 -4.21 -16.35
C ALA A 734 -2.62 -2.78 -15.76
N PRO A 735 -1.59 -2.29 -15.05
CA PRO A 735 -1.57 -0.91 -14.57
C PRO A 735 -1.37 0.07 -15.74
N PRO A 736 -2.09 1.21 -15.80
CA PRO A 736 -1.92 2.21 -16.86
C PRO A 736 -0.54 2.90 -16.76
N SER A 737 -0.02 3.35 -17.91
CA SER A 737 1.33 3.90 -18.06
C SER A 737 1.46 5.39 -17.69
N SER A 738 0.35 6.14 -17.72
CA SER A 738 0.21 7.53 -17.26
C SER A 738 -1.22 7.75 -16.73
N GLY A 739 -1.36 8.35 -15.54
CA GLY A 739 -2.64 8.78 -14.93
C GLY A 739 -3.71 7.70 -14.73
N ARG A 740 -4.01 7.31 -13.47
CA ARG A 740 -5.18 6.48 -13.13
C ARG A 740 -6.45 7.35 -13.06
N PRO A 741 -7.67 6.76 -13.11
CA PRO A 741 -8.90 7.48 -13.38
C PRO A 741 -9.17 8.58 -12.36
N ASP A 742 -9.65 9.71 -12.87
CA ASP A 742 -10.08 10.82 -12.07
C ASP A 742 -11.44 10.47 -11.47
N GLY A 743 -11.51 10.40 -10.14
CA GLY A 743 -12.79 10.55 -9.49
C GLY A 743 -13.40 11.86 -9.97
N ALA A 744 -14.70 11.90 -10.18
CA ALA A 744 -15.36 13.14 -10.57
C ALA A 744 -16.55 13.35 -9.65
N VAL A 745 -16.67 14.56 -9.13
CA VAL A 745 -17.86 15.02 -8.42
C VAL A 745 -18.43 16.15 -9.25
N GLU A 746 -19.57 15.90 -9.88
CA GLU A 746 -20.29 16.90 -10.64
C GLU A 746 -21.26 17.63 -9.72
N LEU A 747 -21.07 18.93 -9.54
CA LEU A 747 -21.90 19.75 -8.67
C LEU A 747 -23.20 20.14 -9.37
N THR A 748 -24.24 20.36 -8.58
CA THR A 748 -25.52 20.94 -9.03
C THR A 748 -25.49 22.46 -9.12
N VAL A 749 -24.39 23.08 -8.72
CA VAL A 749 -24.23 24.52 -8.57
C VAL A 749 -24.28 25.21 -9.93
N ASP A 750 -25.08 26.27 -10.02
CA ASP A 750 -25.10 27.16 -11.18
C ASP A 750 -24.05 28.27 -10.99
N PRO A 751 -23.04 28.39 -11.88
CA PRO A 751 -21.96 29.36 -11.70
C PRO A 751 -22.41 30.82 -11.57
N ALA A 752 -23.48 31.20 -12.27
CA ALA A 752 -23.96 32.58 -12.24
C ALA A 752 -24.68 32.88 -10.92
N ILE A 753 -25.55 31.97 -10.48
CA ILE A 753 -26.28 32.11 -9.22
C ILE A 753 -25.32 32.02 -8.02
N GLN A 754 -24.36 31.09 -8.03
CA GLN A 754 -23.36 30.95 -6.97
C GLN A 754 -22.52 32.22 -6.80
N ARG A 755 -21.94 32.71 -7.90
CA ARG A 755 -21.09 33.90 -7.86
C ARG A 755 -21.85 35.14 -7.39
N ALA A 756 -23.10 35.30 -7.84
CA ALA A 756 -23.96 36.38 -7.38
C ALA A 756 -24.30 36.26 -5.88
N THR A 757 -24.55 35.04 -5.41
CA THR A 757 -24.88 34.77 -4.00
C THR A 757 -23.66 35.02 -3.10
N THR A 758 -22.49 34.48 -3.43
CA THR A 758 -21.25 34.71 -2.69
C THR A 758 -20.82 36.17 -2.74
N GLY A 759 -20.85 36.79 -3.92
CA GLY A 759 -20.53 38.20 -4.09
C GLY A 759 -21.43 39.11 -3.27
N ALA A 760 -22.74 38.84 -3.23
CA ALA A 760 -23.68 39.61 -2.39
C ALA A 760 -23.39 39.44 -0.89
N LEU A 761 -23.03 38.22 -0.46
CA LEU A 761 -22.72 37.91 0.93
C LEU A 761 -21.43 38.60 1.42
N LEU A 762 -20.43 38.73 0.54
CA LEU A 762 -19.13 39.35 0.83
C LEU A 762 -19.08 40.87 0.56
N ALA A 763 -20.02 41.43 -0.18
CA ALA A 763 -20.06 42.86 -0.51
C ALA A 763 -20.53 43.72 0.65
N ASP A 764 -20.04 44.96 0.73
CA ASP A 764 -20.53 45.96 1.68
C ASP A 764 -22.02 46.25 1.41
N GLY A 765 -22.84 46.13 2.46
CA GLY A 765 -24.28 46.36 2.36
C GLY A 765 -24.69 47.82 2.51
N PRO A 766 -25.98 48.14 2.29
CA PRO A 766 -26.54 49.49 2.45
C PRO A 766 -26.33 50.10 3.83
N THR A 767 -26.03 49.27 4.83
CA THR A 767 -25.86 49.63 6.24
C THR A 767 -24.41 49.50 6.74
N GLY A 768 -23.43 49.30 5.83
CA GLY A 768 -21.99 49.16 6.13
C GLY A 768 -21.52 47.72 6.33
N GLY A 769 -20.33 47.39 5.81
CA GLY A 769 -19.58 46.13 5.98
C GLY A 769 -20.28 44.84 5.51
N PRO A 770 -19.56 43.72 5.37
CA PRO A 770 -20.16 42.39 5.30
C PRO A 770 -20.57 41.90 6.70
N LEU A 771 -21.63 41.10 6.80
CA LEU A 771 -22.05 40.43 8.03
C LEU A 771 -21.90 38.90 7.88
N ALA A 772 -21.60 38.21 8.98
CA ALA A 772 -21.55 36.75 8.98
C ALA A 772 -22.94 36.15 8.72
N GLY A 773 -23.00 35.05 7.99
CA GLY A 773 -24.27 34.45 7.59
C GLY A 773 -24.13 33.34 6.55
N GLY A 774 -25.26 32.81 6.11
CA GLY A 774 -25.35 31.78 5.08
C GLY A 774 -26.54 32.00 4.16
N ALA A 775 -26.37 31.68 2.88
CA ALA A 775 -27.42 31.75 1.88
C ALA A 775 -27.44 30.50 1.00
N VAL A 776 -28.63 30.00 0.69
CA VAL A 776 -28.85 28.79 -0.12
C VAL A 776 -29.94 29.02 -1.15
N VAL A 777 -29.78 28.45 -2.35
CA VAL A 777 -30.74 28.46 -3.45
C VAL A 777 -30.95 27.01 -3.93
N VAL A 778 -32.20 26.58 -4.06
CA VAL A 778 -32.57 25.20 -4.40
C VAL A 778 -33.61 25.19 -5.51
N ASP A 779 -33.38 24.39 -6.55
CA ASP A 779 -34.38 24.03 -7.54
C ASP A 779 -35.47 23.18 -6.87
N ALA A 780 -36.70 23.70 -6.82
CA ALA A 780 -37.75 23.07 -6.03
C ALA A 780 -38.25 21.74 -6.62
N LYS A 781 -38.02 21.48 -7.91
CA LYS A 781 -38.45 20.24 -8.58
C LYS A 781 -37.42 19.13 -8.46
N THR A 782 -36.13 19.45 -8.54
CA THR A 782 -35.06 18.45 -8.53
C THR A 782 -34.37 18.30 -7.17
N GLY A 783 -34.51 19.29 -6.28
CA GLY A 783 -33.70 19.38 -5.06
C GLY A 783 -32.26 19.82 -5.32
N HIS A 784 -31.90 20.17 -6.55
CA HIS A 784 -30.54 20.62 -6.86
C HIS A 784 -30.22 21.93 -6.13
N VAL A 785 -29.14 21.92 -5.35
CA VAL A 785 -28.62 23.12 -4.70
C VAL A 785 -27.86 23.91 -5.76
N LEU A 786 -28.48 25.00 -6.21
CA LEU A 786 -27.96 25.86 -7.27
C LEU A 786 -26.94 26.86 -6.74
N ALA A 787 -27.11 27.25 -5.47
CA ALA A 787 -26.09 28.00 -4.76
C ALA A 787 -26.08 27.71 -3.26
N ALA A 788 -24.90 27.73 -2.65
CA ALA A 788 -24.69 27.65 -1.22
C ALA A 788 -23.46 28.49 -0.83
N ALA A 789 -23.69 29.64 -0.20
CA ALA A 789 -22.64 30.57 0.19
C ALA A 789 -22.62 30.76 1.71
N SER A 790 -21.43 30.64 2.31
CA SER A 790 -21.18 30.87 3.74
C SER A 790 -20.29 32.11 3.89
N ALA A 791 -20.39 32.83 5.01
CA ALA A 791 -19.46 33.89 5.35
C ALA A 791 -19.33 34.09 6.88
N PRO A 792 -18.13 34.35 7.43
CA PRO A 792 -16.86 34.42 6.72
C PRO A 792 -16.40 33.06 6.20
N VAL A 793 -15.62 33.11 5.12
CA VAL A 793 -14.80 31.99 4.63
C VAL A 793 -13.41 32.57 4.48
N GLU A 794 -12.41 31.95 5.11
CA GLU A 794 -11.04 32.22 4.70
C GLU A 794 -10.77 31.44 3.42
N PRO A 795 -10.45 32.11 2.30
CA PRO A 795 -9.83 31.39 1.20
C PRO A 795 -8.51 30.85 1.76
N GLY A 796 -8.31 29.53 1.73
CA GLY A 796 -7.00 28.97 2.01
C GLY A 796 -6.00 29.66 1.10
N GLU A 797 -5.09 30.47 1.66
CA GLU A 797 -4.16 31.22 0.82
C GLU A 797 -3.36 30.28 -0.08
N GLU A 798 -3.08 30.76 -1.29
CA GLU A 798 -2.10 30.26 -2.27
C GLU A 798 -0.65 30.24 -1.74
N GLY A 799 -0.47 30.17 -0.41
CA GLY A 799 0.80 29.96 0.23
C GLY A 799 1.25 28.53 0.00
N THR A 800 2.17 28.36 -0.95
CA THR A 800 3.06 27.20 -1.00
C THR A 800 3.58 26.98 0.42
N ALA A 801 3.22 25.88 1.07
CA ALA A 801 3.97 25.43 2.23
C ALA A 801 5.43 25.34 1.75
N ARG A 802 6.31 26.21 2.26
CA ARG A 802 7.71 26.17 1.87
C ARG A 802 8.21 24.76 2.15
N PRO A 803 8.85 24.07 1.19
CA PRO A 803 9.42 22.76 1.48
C PRO A 803 10.40 22.91 2.63
N VAL A 804 10.12 22.19 3.72
CA VAL A 804 10.97 22.15 4.91
C VAL A 804 12.36 21.63 4.49
N ASP A 805 13.42 22.32 4.89
CA ASP A 805 14.78 21.84 4.68
C ASP A 805 14.96 20.47 5.36
N GLN A 806 15.25 19.45 4.55
CA GLN A 806 15.40 18.08 5.02
C GLN A 806 16.60 17.91 5.96
N THR A 807 17.60 18.78 5.85
CA THR A 807 18.80 18.75 6.68
C THR A 807 18.47 19.19 8.10
N ALA A 808 17.85 20.37 8.25
CA ALA A 808 17.38 20.89 9.53
C ALA A 808 16.33 19.96 10.19
N ARG A 809 15.47 19.31 9.40
CA ARG A 809 14.52 18.32 9.92
C ARG A 809 15.22 17.08 10.50
N ARG A 810 16.25 16.57 9.83
CA ARG A 810 17.01 15.39 10.31
C ARG A 810 17.79 15.70 11.57
N GLU A 811 18.39 16.88 11.64
CA GLU A 811 19.09 17.36 12.83
C GLU A 811 18.14 17.44 14.02
N PHE A 812 16.97 18.06 13.86
CA PHE A 812 15.96 18.12 14.92
C PHE A 812 15.39 16.75 15.30
N THR A 813 15.16 15.85 14.35
CA THR A 813 14.49 14.55 14.64
C THR A 813 15.45 13.43 15.05
N GLY A 814 16.74 13.56 14.71
CA GLY A 814 17.76 12.53 14.92
C GLY A 814 18.48 12.62 16.27
N ASP A 815 18.51 13.81 16.88
CA ASP A 815 19.28 14.05 18.10
C ASP A 815 18.50 13.78 19.40
N HIS A 816 17.18 13.57 19.33
CA HIS A 816 16.32 13.36 20.51
C HIS A 816 15.94 11.89 20.73
N GLY A 817 16.36 11.33 21.86
CA GLY A 817 16.00 9.98 22.32
C GLY A 817 14.56 9.86 22.83
N PHE A 818 14.13 8.65 23.16
CA PHE A 818 12.88 8.47 23.93
C PHE A 818 13.15 8.77 25.40
N GLY A 819 12.37 9.67 25.98
CA GLY A 819 12.44 10.06 27.39
C GLY A 819 11.05 10.12 28.03
N SER A 820 11.01 10.10 29.36
CA SER A 820 9.76 10.26 30.12
C SER A 820 9.30 11.72 30.09
N ARG A 821 7.98 11.95 30.12
CA ARG A 821 7.43 13.30 30.34
C ARG A 821 7.60 13.73 31.80
N ASP A 822 7.96 14.98 32.04
CA ASP A 822 7.85 15.63 33.35
C ASP A 822 6.44 16.24 33.57
N GLY A 823 6.20 16.83 34.74
CA GLY A 823 4.91 17.45 35.08
C GLY A 823 4.53 18.70 34.25
N GLN A 824 5.42 19.18 33.39
CA GLN A 824 5.22 20.29 32.45
C GLN A 824 5.20 19.81 30.98
N GLY A 825 5.39 18.51 30.75
CA GLY A 825 5.43 17.89 29.43
C GLY A 825 6.79 17.97 28.71
N ASN A 826 7.87 18.37 29.40
CA ASN A 826 9.22 18.27 28.83
C ASN A 826 9.72 16.82 28.86
N LEU A 827 10.65 16.49 27.98
CA LEU A 827 11.21 15.14 27.88
C LEU A 827 12.51 15.04 28.68
N ASP A 828 12.55 14.09 29.62
CA ASP A 828 13.76 13.67 30.31
C ASP A 828 14.39 12.48 29.58
N GLU A 829 15.37 12.78 28.73
CA GLU A 829 16.11 11.79 27.93
C GLU A 829 17.13 10.97 28.75
N SER A 830 17.29 11.25 30.05
CA SER A 830 18.12 10.42 30.94
C SER A 830 17.42 9.14 31.42
N THR A 831 16.11 9.04 31.19
CA THR A 831 15.32 7.84 31.49
C THR A 831 15.63 6.74 30.47
N ASP A 832 15.99 5.54 30.94
CA ASP A 832 16.29 4.40 30.08
C ASP A 832 15.03 3.74 29.52
N CYS A 833 14.42 4.40 28.54
CA CYS A 833 13.23 3.92 27.83
C CYS A 833 13.53 2.76 26.85
N VAL A 834 14.79 2.35 26.67
CA VAL A 834 15.20 1.33 25.68
C VAL A 834 15.47 -0.02 26.33
N GLU A 835 15.87 -0.06 27.60
CA GLU A 835 16.17 -1.32 28.32
C GLU A 835 15.02 -1.88 29.18
N SER A 836 13.88 -1.17 29.29
CA SER A 836 12.75 -1.58 30.15
C SER A 836 11.71 -2.44 29.42
N ASP A 837 11.36 -3.60 29.98
CA ASP A 837 10.26 -4.47 29.51
C ASP A 837 8.90 -4.14 30.18
N ASP A 838 8.83 -3.15 31.07
CA ASP A 838 7.59 -2.78 31.78
C ASP A 838 6.71 -1.86 30.92
N GLU A 839 5.56 -2.38 30.46
CA GLU A 839 4.59 -1.65 29.64
C GLU A 839 4.11 -0.33 30.29
N ARG A 840 4.16 -0.20 31.63
CA ARG A 840 3.80 1.05 32.32
C ARG A 840 4.86 2.13 32.15
N VAL A 841 6.13 1.74 32.10
CA VAL A 841 7.25 2.66 31.85
C VAL A 841 7.27 3.07 30.38
N LEU A 842 7.07 2.11 29.48
CA LEU A 842 7.03 2.35 28.03
C LEU A 842 5.84 3.19 27.57
N ALA A 843 4.75 3.22 28.35
CA ALA A 843 3.57 4.05 28.07
C ALA A 843 3.83 5.56 28.24
N ASP A 844 4.83 5.94 29.05
CA ASP A 844 5.17 7.34 29.33
C ASP A 844 6.41 7.84 28.56
N CYS A 845 6.94 7.00 27.66
CA CYS A 845 8.12 7.32 26.85
C CYS A 845 7.74 8.02 25.54
N TYR A 846 8.33 9.20 25.29
CA TYR A 846 8.08 10.01 24.10
C TYR A 846 9.38 10.58 23.51
N ARG A 847 9.36 11.02 22.25
CA ARG A 847 10.46 11.80 21.63
C ARG A 847 9.97 13.03 20.85
N TRP A 848 10.83 14.04 20.73
CA TRP A 848 10.62 15.21 19.88
C TRP A 848 10.67 14.89 18.37
N SER A 849 10.11 15.79 17.57
CA SER A 849 9.93 15.79 16.09
C SER A 849 8.94 16.93 15.69
N LEU A 850 8.54 17.05 14.41
CA LEU A 850 7.99 18.30 13.83
C LEU A 850 6.64 18.15 13.10
N ALA A 851 5.83 19.23 13.15
CA ALA A 851 4.52 19.46 12.55
C ALA A 851 4.57 20.64 11.55
N PRO A 852 3.74 20.72 10.48
CA PRO A 852 3.55 21.95 9.71
C PRO A 852 2.73 23.01 10.45
N THR A 853 3.04 24.30 10.28
CA THR A 853 2.25 25.42 10.85
C THR A 853 0.94 25.63 10.07
N GLN A 854 -0.19 25.88 10.74
CA GLN A 854 -1.51 26.07 10.08
C GLN A 854 -1.75 27.51 9.62
N ALA A 855 -2.47 27.69 8.51
CA ALA A 855 -2.67 28.97 7.81
C ALA A 855 -3.48 30.03 8.59
N GLY A 856 -4.23 29.64 9.63
CA GLY A 856 -5.08 30.56 10.42
C GLY A 856 -4.34 31.41 11.46
N GLU A 857 -3.01 31.33 11.53
CA GLU A 857 -2.21 32.00 12.55
C GLU A 857 -1.53 33.30 12.06
N THR A 858 -1.76 33.76 10.81
CA THR A 858 -1.13 34.99 10.29
C THR A 858 -1.87 36.27 10.68
N PRO A 859 -1.17 37.37 11.03
CA PRO A 859 -1.79 38.67 11.33
C PRO A 859 -2.68 39.22 10.20
N GLU A 860 -2.30 38.99 8.93
CA GLU A 860 -3.04 39.45 7.75
C GLU A 860 -4.37 38.73 7.58
N ALA A 861 -4.44 37.43 7.89
CA ALA A 861 -5.67 36.64 7.86
C ALA A 861 -6.65 37.14 8.94
N GLN A 862 -6.15 37.41 10.16
CA GLN A 862 -6.95 37.98 11.24
C GLN A 862 -7.52 39.36 10.90
N ASP A 863 -6.75 40.24 10.24
CA ASP A 863 -7.24 41.56 9.82
C ASP A 863 -8.32 41.48 8.74
N ARG A 864 -8.27 40.50 7.83
CA ARG A 864 -9.35 40.29 6.84
C ARG A 864 -10.66 39.88 7.49
N LEU A 865 -10.60 38.99 8.48
CA LEU A 865 -11.79 38.52 9.18
C LEU A 865 -12.43 39.59 10.09
N ARG A 866 -11.64 40.57 10.55
CA ARG A 866 -12.16 41.70 11.33
C ARG A 866 -13.21 42.54 10.59
N ARG A 867 -13.26 42.52 9.25
CA ARG A 867 -14.30 43.22 8.47
C ARG A 867 -15.72 42.71 8.72
N PHE A 868 -15.87 41.50 9.27
CA PHE A 868 -17.16 40.93 9.65
C PHE A 868 -17.61 41.36 11.05
N VAL A 869 -16.78 42.12 11.77
CA VAL A 869 -17.01 42.61 13.13
C VAL A 869 -16.95 44.14 13.14
N GLU A 870 -17.78 44.79 13.95
CA GLU A 870 -17.70 46.24 14.16
C GLU A 870 -16.37 46.62 14.87
N ASP A 871 -15.94 47.90 14.79
CA ASP A 871 -14.64 48.44 15.26
C ASP A 871 -14.27 48.20 16.75
N ASP A 872 -15.07 47.46 17.51
CA ASP A 872 -14.74 47.03 18.86
C ASP A 872 -13.82 45.79 18.84
N LYS A 873 -12.52 46.04 19.03
CA LYS A 873 -11.48 45.00 19.11
C LYS A 873 -11.70 43.98 20.24
N ALA A 874 -12.59 44.24 21.21
CA ALA A 874 -12.91 43.31 22.29
C ALA A 874 -13.81 42.14 21.84
N VAL A 875 -14.26 42.12 20.59
CA VAL A 875 -15.25 41.20 20.06
C VAL A 875 -14.62 40.03 19.31
N ALA A 876 -15.05 38.81 19.62
CA ALA A 876 -14.62 37.61 18.91
C ALA A 876 -15.10 37.63 17.46
N VAL A 877 -14.19 37.37 16.55
CA VAL A 877 -14.46 37.22 15.12
C VAL A 877 -15.25 35.92 14.87
N PRO A 878 -16.31 35.94 14.03
CA PRO A 878 -17.03 34.74 13.66
C PRO A 878 -16.09 33.72 13.02
N SER A 879 -16.09 32.47 13.51
CA SER A 879 -15.18 31.45 12.98
C SER A 879 -15.44 31.16 11.50
N PRO A 880 -14.39 31.13 10.65
CA PRO A 880 -14.50 30.74 9.25
C PRO A 880 -14.65 29.22 9.06
N GLN A 881 -14.41 28.42 10.12
CA GLN A 881 -14.59 26.96 10.13
C GLN A 881 -16.07 26.52 10.26
N VAL A 882 -17.00 27.47 10.33
CA VAL A 882 -18.42 27.17 10.46
C VAL A 882 -19.12 27.34 9.10
N ASN A 883 -19.64 26.24 8.55
CA ASN A 883 -20.46 26.29 7.34
C ASN A 883 -21.88 26.78 7.67
N ARG A 884 -22.13 28.06 7.43
CA ARG A 884 -23.39 28.73 7.79
C ARG A 884 -24.54 28.48 6.83
N ALA A 885 -24.25 28.10 5.60
CA ALA A 885 -25.28 27.75 4.62
C ALA A 885 -25.87 26.35 4.88
N LEU A 886 -25.01 25.39 5.23
CA LEU A 886 -25.32 23.96 5.10
C LEU A 886 -25.31 23.17 6.43
N GLY A 887 -24.61 23.66 7.46
CA GLY A 887 -24.43 22.91 8.72
C GLY A 887 -24.73 23.69 10.01
N ARG A 888 -24.69 25.03 9.98
CA ARG A 888 -25.00 25.82 11.19
C ARG A 888 -26.49 25.79 11.51
N GLN A 889 -26.80 25.31 12.71
CA GLN A 889 -28.11 25.41 13.31
C GLN A 889 -28.38 26.83 13.79
N TYR A 890 -29.52 27.34 13.38
CA TYR A 890 -30.07 28.60 13.83
C TYR A 890 -31.48 28.34 14.35
N GLY A 891 -31.92 29.07 15.38
CA GLY A 891 -33.36 29.08 15.63
C GLY A 891 -34.04 29.82 14.48
N LEU A 892 -35.17 29.27 14.08
CA LEU A 892 -35.84 29.64 12.85
C LEU A 892 -36.63 30.94 12.97
N GLY A 893 -36.94 31.34 14.21
CA GLY A 893 -37.82 32.45 14.48
C GLY A 893 -39.14 32.34 13.70
N SER A 894 -39.67 33.48 13.26
CA SER A 894 -40.93 33.53 12.52
C SER A 894 -40.94 32.82 11.15
N THR A 895 -39.82 32.27 10.67
CA THR A 895 -39.85 31.42 9.46
C THR A 895 -40.54 30.08 9.71
N PHE A 896 -40.48 29.54 10.93
CA PHE A 896 -41.14 28.27 11.29
C PHE A 896 -42.68 28.34 11.22
N LYS A 897 -43.26 29.55 11.27
CA LYS A 897 -44.70 29.78 11.06
C LYS A 897 -45.20 29.26 9.71
N VAL A 898 -44.33 29.12 8.71
CA VAL A 898 -44.69 28.48 7.43
C VAL A 898 -45.08 27.01 7.64
N VAL A 899 -44.33 26.28 8.47
CA VAL A 899 -44.63 24.88 8.82
C VAL A 899 -45.94 24.77 9.60
N VAL A 900 -46.17 25.70 10.52
CA VAL A 900 -47.40 25.75 11.33
C VAL A 900 -48.61 26.07 10.45
N ALA A 901 -48.48 26.99 9.51
CA ALA A 901 -49.54 27.31 8.54
C ALA A 901 -49.82 26.12 7.60
N ALA A 902 -48.78 25.41 7.17
CA ALA A 902 -48.92 24.18 6.39
C ALA A 902 -49.69 23.11 7.17
N ALA A 903 -49.35 22.91 8.46
CA ALA A 903 -50.04 21.98 9.35
C ALA A 903 -51.53 22.35 9.51
N PHE A 904 -51.83 23.65 9.65
CA PHE A 904 -53.19 24.15 9.75
C PHE A 904 -54.01 23.90 8.48
N ILE A 905 -53.47 24.27 7.32
CA ILE A 905 -54.10 24.05 6.01
C ILE A 905 -54.34 22.57 5.77
N LYS A 906 -53.34 21.73 6.05
CA LYS A 906 -53.39 20.28 5.86
C LYS A 906 -54.48 19.63 6.72
N THR A 907 -54.55 20.02 8.00
CA THR A 907 -55.38 19.32 9.00
C THR A 907 -56.81 19.86 9.05
N ARG A 908 -56.99 21.16 8.83
CA ARG A 908 -58.30 21.83 8.96
C ARG A 908 -58.92 22.22 7.62
N GLY A 909 -58.28 21.93 6.48
CA GLY A 909 -58.75 22.36 5.17
C GLY A 909 -58.82 23.88 5.02
N ALA A 910 -57.97 24.61 5.75
CA ALA A 910 -57.97 26.07 5.77
C ALA A 910 -57.45 26.64 4.44
N THR A 911 -57.85 27.88 4.16
CA THR A 911 -57.44 28.66 2.99
C THR A 911 -56.65 29.89 3.43
N ALA A 912 -56.02 30.58 2.48
CA ALA A 912 -55.36 31.86 2.75
C ALA A 912 -56.30 32.89 3.41
N GLN A 913 -57.61 32.82 3.11
CA GLN A 913 -58.64 33.74 3.61
C GLN A 913 -59.32 33.27 4.89
N THR A 914 -58.99 32.08 5.41
CA THR A 914 -59.54 31.60 6.68
C THR A 914 -59.20 32.58 7.81
N VAL A 915 -60.23 33.04 8.53
CA VAL A 915 -60.10 34.01 9.63
C VAL A 915 -59.80 33.29 10.94
N ILE A 916 -58.66 33.61 11.53
CA ILE A 916 -58.12 33.02 12.76
C ILE A 916 -58.09 34.05 13.89
N ASP A 917 -58.00 33.56 15.13
CA ASP A 917 -57.90 34.42 16.31
C ASP A 917 -56.50 35.03 16.43
N ALA A 918 -56.46 36.32 16.75
CA ALA A 918 -55.24 37.11 16.90
C ALA A 918 -55.38 38.08 18.09
N PRO A 919 -55.46 37.56 19.32
CA PRO A 919 -55.59 38.38 20.51
C PRO A 919 -54.37 39.29 20.70
N LEU A 920 -54.53 40.38 21.45
CA LEU A 920 -53.42 41.31 21.74
C LEU A 920 -52.24 40.62 22.46
N THR A 921 -52.56 39.69 23.35
CA THR A 921 -51.59 38.86 24.08
C THR A 921 -52.12 37.43 24.24
N VAL A 922 -51.22 36.47 24.40
CA VAL A 922 -51.56 35.07 24.74
C VAL A 922 -50.77 34.66 25.96
N THR A 923 -51.44 34.18 27.00
CA THR A 923 -50.77 33.64 28.19
C THR A 923 -50.57 32.14 28.02
N VAL A 924 -49.33 31.69 28.20
CA VAL A 924 -48.90 30.31 28.06
C VAL A 924 -48.03 29.97 29.27
N ASN A 925 -48.47 29.05 30.13
CA ASN A 925 -47.80 28.68 31.39
C ASN A 925 -47.32 29.90 32.21
N ASN A 926 -48.22 30.85 32.48
CA ASN A 926 -47.96 32.12 33.18
C ASN A 926 -46.98 33.10 32.48
N GLN A 927 -46.52 32.81 31.27
CA GLN A 927 -45.76 33.75 30.44
C GLN A 927 -46.69 34.45 29.43
N VAL A 928 -46.53 35.77 29.29
CA VAL A 928 -47.34 36.58 28.37
C VAL A 928 -46.60 36.75 27.05
N ILE A 929 -47.07 36.08 26.00
CA ILE A 929 -46.56 36.22 24.64
C ILE A 929 -47.23 37.40 23.94
N ARG A 930 -46.42 38.24 23.30
CA ARG A 930 -46.83 39.48 22.63
C ARG A 930 -46.42 39.49 21.16
N ASN A 931 -47.09 40.32 20.36
CA ASN A 931 -46.64 40.66 19.00
C ASN A 931 -45.47 41.64 19.04
N ALA A 932 -44.68 41.67 17.95
CA ALA A 932 -43.61 42.65 17.78
C ALA A 932 -44.15 44.08 17.92
N GLY A 933 -43.47 44.94 18.67
CA GLY A 933 -43.91 46.31 18.97
C GLY A 933 -45.05 46.42 20.00
N ASN A 934 -45.41 45.32 20.69
CA ASN A 934 -46.45 45.27 21.73
C ASN A 934 -47.87 45.69 21.28
N GLY A 935 -48.15 45.65 19.98
CA GLY A 935 -49.43 46.08 19.40
C GLY A 935 -50.35 44.95 18.92
N ALA A 936 -51.48 45.35 18.34
CA ALA A 936 -52.38 44.44 17.65
C ALA A 936 -51.70 43.78 16.43
N CYS A 937 -52.35 42.74 15.91
CA CYS A 937 -51.87 41.99 14.75
C CYS A 937 -52.00 42.82 13.46
N GLY A 938 -51.05 43.72 13.21
CA GLY A 938 -51.17 44.73 12.15
C GLY A 938 -52.28 45.74 12.47
N GLN A 939 -53.18 45.99 11.51
CA GLN A 939 -54.33 46.89 11.69
C GLN A 939 -55.57 46.20 12.29
N ALA A 940 -55.47 44.92 12.68
CA ALA A 940 -56.60 44.13 13.17
C ALA A 940 -56.94 44.45 14.63
N THR A 941 -57.71 45.52 14.87
CA THR A 941 -58.22 45.91 16.20
C THR A 941 -59.32 44.99 16.73
N SER A 942 -59.94 44.19 15.86
CA SER A 942 -61.02 43.24 16.19
C SER A 942 -60.55 41.95 16.89
N GLY A 943 -59.24 41.73 17.02
CA GLY A 943 -58.66 40.50 17.56
C GLY A 943 -58.77 39.28 16.62
N ARG A 944 -59.10 39.49 15.33
CA ARG A 944 -59.18 38.44 14.31
C ARG A 944 -58.49 38.87 13.03
N ILE A 945 -57.90 37.92 12.30
CA ILE A 945 -57.10 38.18 11.09
C ILE A 945 -57.18 37.01 10.11
N THR A 946 -56.97 37.21 8.81
CA THR A 946 -56.83 36.10 7.86
C THR A 946 -55.47 35.41 8.03
N LEU A 947 -55.38 34.11 7.70
CA LEU A 947 -54.11 33.38 7.70
C LEU A 947 -53.05 34.07 6.83
N GLN A 948 -53.45 34.57 5.65
CA GLN A 948 -52.59 35.34 4.75
C GLN A 948 -51.99 36.57 5.45
N MET A 949 -52.83 37.39 6.08
CA MET A 949 -52.34 38.60 6.73
C MET A 949 -51.55 38.27 8.01
N ALA A 950 -51.91 37.21 8.75
CA ALA A 950 -51.15 36.74 9.90
C ALA A 950 -49.71 36.33 9.55
N LEU A 951 -49.51 35.64 8.41
CA LEU A 951 -48.18 35.34 7.88
C LEU A 951 -47.46 36.61 7.41
N ALA A 952 -48.16 37.47 6.67
CA ALA A 952 -47.59 38.69 6.09
C ALA A 952 -47.08 39.68 7.15
N VAL A 953 -47.85 39.92 8.22
CA VAL A 953 -47.44 40.79 9.34
C VAL A 953 -46.71 40.01 10.45
N SER A 954 -46.52 38.71 10.28
CA SER A 954 -45.77 37.83 11.18
C SER A 954 -46.29 37.81 12.62
N CYS A 955 -47.59 37.69 12.79
CA CYS A 955 -48.26 37.79 14.09
C CYS A 955 -47.88 36.65 15.05
N ASN A 956 -47.37 36.94 16.25
CA ASN A 956 -46.96 35.89 17.20
C ASN A 956 -48.17 35.23 17.87
N THR A 957 -49.04 36.08 18.43
CA THR A 957 -50.23 35.68 19.17
C THR A 957 -51.16 34.76 18.37
N ALA A 958 -51.38 35.06 17.09
CA ALA A 958 -52.20 34.22 16.21
C ALA A 958 -51.61 32.82 16.01
N PHE A 959 -50.29 32.72 15.81
CA PHE A 959 -49.62 31.43 15.60
C PHE A 959 -49.53 30.59 16.86
N VAL A 960 -49.39 31.23 18.04
CA VAL A 960 -49.50 30.51 19.32
C VAL A 960 -50.90 29.95 19.52
N ARG A 961 -51.95 30.72 19.22
CA ARG A 961 -53.34 30.23 19.29
C ARG A 961 -53.59 29.09 18.31
N LEU A 962 -53.08 29.20 17.08
CA LEU A 962 -53.14 28.09 16.11
C LEU A 962 -52.43 26.84 16.63
N ALA A 963 -51.27 26.98 17.25
CA ALA A 963 -50.56 25.83 17.84
C ALA A 963 -51.35 25.17 18.97
N GLN A 964 -51.99 25.95 19.84
CA GLN A 964 -52.82 25.42 20.92
C GLN A 964 -54.05 24.65 20.38
N ASP A 965 -54.65 25.11 19.27
CA ASP A 965 -55.78 24.42 18.61
C ASP A 965 -55.35 23.17 17.83
N LEU A 966 -54.16 23.19 17.20
CA LEU A 966 -53.64 22.06 16.42
C LEU A 966 -53.04 20.96 17.29
N GLY A 967 -52.37 21.33 18.38
CA GLY A 967 -51.48 20.45 19.13
C GLY A 967 -50.09 20.31 18.49
N TRP A 968 -49.09 20.02 19.33
CA TRP A 968 -47.71 19.93 18.89
C TRP A 968 -47.43 18.75 17.95
N ASP A 969 -48.11 17.61 18.16
CA ASP A 969 -47.91 16.40 17.34
C ASP A 969 -48.12 16.66 15.86
N VAL A 970 -49.19 17.39 15.52
CA VAL A 970 -49.53 17.74 14.12
C VAL A 970 -48.46 18.65 13.51
N ILE A 971 -47.95 19.62 14.27
CA ILE A 971 -46.90 20.54 13.83
C ILE A 971 -45.59 19.79 13.63
N ARG A 972 -45.19 18.97 14.61
CA ARG A 972 -43.99 18.12 14.57
C ARG A 972 -44.03 17.16 13.38
N ASP A 973 -45.16 16.50 13.14
CA ASP A 973 -45.29 15.52 12.06
C ASP A 973 -45.27 16.21 10.68
N THR A 974 -45.83 17.42 10.58
CA THR A 974 -45.71 18.25 9.38
C THR A 974 -44.27 18.71 9.16
N ALA A 975 -43.57 19.15 10.22
CA ALA A 975 -42.16 19.51 10.15
C ALA A 975 -41.30 18.33 9.68
N LYS A 976 -41.53 17.14 10.25
CA LYS A 976 -40.85 15.91 9.87
C LYS A 976 -41.08 15.57 8.40
N ALA A 977 -42.32 15.68 7.90
CA ALA A 977 -42.63 15.46 6.49
C ALA A 977 -41.94 16.48 5.56
N MET A 978 -41.69 17.71 6.05
CA MET A 978 -40.92 18.75 5.35
C MET A 978 -39.39 18.61 5.47
N GLY A 979 -38.91 17.58 6.18
CA GLY A 979 -37.47 17.26 6.27
C GLY A 979 -36.80 17.53 7.63
N PHE A 980 -37.52 17.99 8.65
CA PHE A 980 -36.94 18.24 9.98
C PHE A 980 -36.67 16.97 10.78
N VAL A 981 -35.57 16.94 11.54
CA VAL A 981 -35.27 15.86 12.52
C VAL A 981 -36.05 16.09 13.82
N VAL A 982 -36.50 15.01 14.48
CA VAL A 982 -37.33 15.06 15.69
C VAL A 982 -36.65 14.38 16.90
N GLY A 983 -36.57 15.05 18.06
CA GLY A 983 -36.22 14.42 19.35
C GLY A 983 -34.80 14.61 19.91
N SER A 984 -33.87 13.68 19.67
CA SER A 984 -32.52 13.68 20.27
C SER A 984 -31.43 13.17 19.31
N THR A 985 -30.20 13.57 19.61
CA THR A 985 -28.98 13.45 18.81
C THR A 985 -28.14 12.19 19.06
N ASP A 986 -28.45 11.34 20.04
CA ASP A 986 -27.64 10.13 20.33
C ASP A 986 -28.07 8.89 19.53
N ALA A 987 -27.49 8.77 18.34
CA ALA A 987 -27.15 7.51 17.69
C ALA A 987 -26.10 7.79 16.61
N ARG A 988 -24.81 7.63 16.94
CA ARG A 988 -23.69 7.65 15.97
C ARG A 988 -23.75 6.48 14.94
N ALA A 989 -24.87 5.78 14.82
CA ALA A 989 -25.11 4.71 13.86
C ALA A 989 -26.32 4.96 12.92
N ASP A 990 -27.34 5.73 13.32
CA ASP A 990 -28.62 5.85 12.57
C ASP A 990 -28.85 7.20 11.87
N ARG A 991 -27.91 8.15 11.98
CA ARG A 991 -28.03 9.46 11.30
C ARG A 991 -27.80 9.43 9.79
N ARG A 992 -27.48 8.27 9.21
CA ARG A 992 -27.41 8.11 7.76
C ARG A 992 -28.53 7.17 7.32
N PRO A 993 -29.70 7.69 6.89
CA PRO A 993 -30.49 6.94 5.94
C PRO A 993 -29.57 6.58 4.75
N ALA A 994 -29.58 5.33 4.28
CA ALA A 994 -28.66 4.86 3.24
C ALA A 994 -28.74 5.65 1.91
N TRP A 995 -29.78 6.47 1.73
CA TRP A 995 -29.99 7.37 0.59
C TRP A 995 -29.55 8.83 0.86
N LEU A 996 -29.10 9.12 2.08
CA LEU A 996 -28.51 10.38 2.56
C LEU A 996 -27.01 10.23 2.86
N ALA A 997 -26.41 9.10 2.46
CA ALA A 997 -25.00 8.79 2.64
C ALA A 997 -24.07 9.46 1.59
N GLY A 998 -24.60 10.30 0.69
CA GLY A 998 -23.84 10.85 -0.44
C GLY A 998 -23.16 12.19 -0.23
N THR A 999 -23.61 13.08 0.67
CA THR A 999 -22.89 14.31 1.05
C THR A 999 -23.61 14.94 2.25
N PRO A 1000 -22.95 15.37 3.34
CA PRO A 1000 -23.61 15.77 4.57
C PRO A 1000 -24.10 17.20 4.37
N VAL A 1001 -25.35 17.37 3.99
CA VAL A 1001 -25.92 18.70 3.82
C VAL A 1001 -27.26 18.77 4.53
N GLY A 1002 -27.39 19.67 5.52
CA GLY A 1002 -28.66 20.02 6.14
C GLY A 1002 -29.34 18.89 6.93
N VAL A 1003 -28.60 18.07 7.69
CA VAL A 1003 -29.18 17.08 8.64
C VAL A 1003 -29.15 17.55 10.09
N ASP A 1004 -28.83 18.83 10.29
CA ASP A 1004 -28.60 19.39 11.60
C ASP A 1004 -29.85 20.09 12.16
N SER A 1005 -31.01 20.12 11.50
CA SER A 1005 -32.20 20.64 12.18
C SER A 1005 -32.62 19.79 13.39
N ARG A 1006 -33.46 20.40 14.25
CA ARG A 1006 -34.14 19.69 15.31
C ARG A 1006 -35.47 20.36 15.63
N VAL A 1007 -36.50 19.53 15.76
CA VAL A 1007 -37.79 19.86 16.34
C VAL A 1007 -38.00 18.96 17.57
N PRO A 1008 -38.43 19.49 18.72
CA PRO A 1008 -38.70 18.67 19.90
C PRO A 1008 -39.70 17.54 19.63
N ALA A 1009 -39.42 16.33 20.13
CA ALA A 1009 -40.34 15.19 20.01
C ALA A 1009 -41.66 15.44 20.74
N THR A 1010 -41.59 16.12 21.88
CA THR A 1010 -42.71 16.53 22.71
C THR A 1010 -42.56 18.01 23.03
N ALA A 1011 -43.68 18.71 23.16
CA ALA A 1011 -43.75 20.03 23.74
C ALA A 1011 -44.95 20.05 24.69
N ASP A 1012 -44.73 20.49 25.92
CA ASP A 1012 -45.80 20.79 26.86
C ASP A 1012 -46.46 22.14 26.52
N ASP A 1013 -47.56 22.45 27.21
CA ASP A 1013 -48.29 23.69 26.99
C ASP A 1013 -47.41 24.93 27.16
N GLY A 1014 -46.35 24.89 27.99
CA GLY A 1014 -45.40 25.99 28.15
C GLY A 1014 -44.47 26.17 26.95
N SER A 1015 -43.80 25.09 26.54
CA SER A 1015 -42.78 25.10 25.49
C SER A 1015 -43.36 25.24 24.09
N ILE A 1016 -44.63 24.85 23.86
CA ILE A 1016 -45.31 25.01 22.56
C ILE A 1016 -45.31 26.48 22.10
N GLY A 1017 -45.46 27.42 23.04
CA GLY A 1017 -45.51 28.86 22.74
C GLY A 1017 -44.20 29.42 22.18
N ASN A 1018 -43.05 28.94 22.66
CA ASN A 1018 -41.75 29.36 22.13
C ASN A 1018 -41.36 28.56 20.88
N ASN A 1019 -41.62 27.25 20.88
CA ASN A 1019 -41.29 26.37 19.76
C ASN A 1019 -42.04 26.75 18.47
N VAL A 1020 -43.34 27.08 18.54
CA VAL A 1020 -44.14 27.49 17.37
C VAL A 1020 -43.63 28.80 16.73
N LEU A 1021 -42.94 29.63 17.51
CA LEU A 1021 -42.32 30.87 17.04
C LEU A 1021 -40.88 30.65 16.57
N GLY A 1022 -40.43 29.40 16.42
CA GLY A 1022 -39.09 29.03 15.96
C GLY A 1022 -37.99 29.33 16.98
N GLY A 1023 -38.35 29.42 18.27
CA GLY A 1023 -37.43 29.49 19.40
C GLY A 1023 -37.39 28.18 20.18
N GLY A 1024 -36.84 28.21 21.40
CA GLY A 1024 -36.77 27.05 22.28
C GLY A 1024 -35.92 25.92 21.69
N GLY A 1025 -36.53 24.76 21.47
CA GLY A 1025 -35.84 23.58 20.93
C GLY A 1025 -35.83 23.48 19.41
N VAL A 1026 -36.51 24.39 18.71
CA VAL A 1026 -36.66 24.39 17.24
C VAL A 1026 -35.51 25.11 16.57
N VAL A 1027 -34.70 24.36 15.83
CA VAL A 1027 -33.54 24.87 15.07
C VAL A 1027 -33.48 24.25 13.68
N GLY A 1028 -32.86 24.95 12.73
CA GLY A 1028 -32.59 24.45 11.39
C GLY A 1028 -31.57 25.29 10.65
N THR A 1029 -31.24 24.84 9.44
CA THR A 1029 -30.24 25.43 8.55
C THR A 1029 -30.91 26.23 7.42
N PRO A 1030 -30.18 27.13 6.73
CA PRO A 1030 -30.68 27.75 5.51
C PRO A 1030 -31.09 26.75 4.44
N LEU A 1031 -30.33 25.65 4.25
CA LEU A 1031 -30.70 24.62 3.28
C LEU A 1031 -32.07 23.99 3.57
N GLU A 1032 -32.35 23.64 4.81
CA GLU A 1032 -33.64 23.04 5.19
C GLU A 1032 -34.78 24.03 5.00
N MET A 1033 -34.59 25.29 5.37
CA MET A 1033 -35.62 26.30 5.14
C MET A 1033 -35.86 26.57 3.65
N ALA A 1034 -34.82 26.56 2.81
CA ALA A 1034 -35.01 26.61 1.36
C ALA A 1034 -35.82 25.40 0.88
N THR A 1035 -35.52 24.21 1.39
CA THR A 1035 -36.25 22.96 1.07
C THR A 1035 -37.74 23.03 1.47
N VAL A 1036 -38.05 23.58 2.66
CA VAL A 1036 -39.43 23.81 3.13
C VAL A 1036 -40.18 24.71 2.14
N LEU A 1037 -39.57 25.82 1.72
CA LEU A 1037 -40.20 26.73 0.76
C LEU A 1037 -40.26 26.12 -0.65
N GLY A 1038 -39.29 25.28 -1.01
CA GLY A 1038 -39.30 24.46 -2.22
C GLY A 1038 -40.49 23.50 -2.24
N ALA A 1039 -40.85 22.87 -1.13
CA ALA A 1039 -42.03 22.02 -1.05
C ALA A 1039 -43.32 22.80 -1.34
N VAL A 1040 -43.44 24.04 -0.84
CA VAL A 1040 -44.59 24.92 -1.15
C VAL A 1040 -44.61 25.29 -2.63
N ALA A 1041 -43.45 25.63 -3.19
CA ALA A 1041 -43.31 26.01 -4.59
C ALA A 1041 -43.56 24.83 -5.56
N ASN A 1042 -43.18 23.61 -5.16
CA ASN A 1042 -43.31 22.38 -5.93
C ASN A 1042 -44.62 21.63 -5.63
N GLY A 1043 -45.74 22.38 -5.55
CA GLY A 1043 -47.08 21.81 -5.42
C GLY A 1043 -47.28 20.92 -4.20
N GLY A 1044 -46.53 21.14 -3.12
CA GLY A 1044 -46.63 20.39 -1.87
C GLY A 1044 -45.67 19.23 -1.72
N THR A 1045 -44.78 18.98 -2.69
CA THR A 1045 -43.81 17.89 -2.66
C THR A 1045 -42.43 18.40 -2.27
N ALA A 1046 -41.94 17.98 -1.11
CA ALA A 1046 -40.57 18.23 -0.68
C ALA A 1046 -39.63 17.29 -1.42
N VAL A 1047 -38.57 17.84 -2.03
CA VAL A 1047 -37.52 17.04 -2.69
C VAL A 1047 -36.26 17.16 -1.86
N GLN A 1048 -35.65 16.03 -1.55
CA GLN A 1048 -34.39 16.00 -0.82
C GLN A 1048 -33.32 16.80 -1.58
N PRO A 1049 -32.64 17.75 -0.92
CA PRO A 1049 -31.64 18.54 -1.59
C PRO A 1049 -30.35 17.76 -1.88
N THR A 1050 -29.71 18.02 -3.01
CA THR A 1050 -28.39 17.47 -3.39
C THR A 1050 -27.48 18.57 -3.91
N VAL A 1051 -26.21 18.56 -3.49
CA VAL A 1051 -25.16 19.46 -4.02
C VAL A 1051 -24.37 18.82 -5.17
N VAL A 1052 -24.63 17.53 -5.43
CA VAL A 1052 -23.96 16.68 -6.42
C VAL A 1052 -25.01 16.08 -7.35
N SER A 1053 -24.78 16.16 -8.65
CA SER A 1053 -25.63 15.58 -9.70
C SER A 1053 -25.11 14.23 -10.17
N ALA A 1054 -23.80 14.02 -10.15
CA ALA A 1054 -23.19 12.74 -10.46
C ALA A 1054 -21.83 12.54 -9.79
N VAL A 1055 -21.48 11.28 -9.57
CA VAL A 1055 -20.17 10.86 -9.08
C VAL A 1055 -19.56 9.80 -9.98
N THR A 1056 -18.27 9.90 -10.24
CA THR A 1056 -17.50 8.85 -10.92
C THR A 1056 -16.58 8.19 -9.90
N ASP A 1057 -16.82 6.90 -9.64
CA ASP A 1057 -16.04 6.16 -8.65
C ASP A 1057 -14.66 5.78 -9.25
N PRO A 1058 -13.54 6.10 -8.59
CA PRO A 1058 -12.20 5.74 -9.05
C PRO A 1058 -11.96 4.23 -9.20
N ARG A 1059 -12.72 3.37 -8.48
CA ARG A 1059 -12.57 1.90 -8.49
C ARG A 1059 -12.89 1.32 -9.85
N ASP A 1060 -14.06 1.69 -10.37
CA ASP A 1060 -14.65 1.11 -11.56
C ASP A 1060 -14.74 2.11 -12.73
N GLY A 1061 -14.56 3.40 -12.47
CA GLY A 1061 -14.71 4.48 -13.46
C GLY A 1061 -16.16 4.71 -13.88
N VAL A 1062 -17.14 4.16 -13.18
CA VAL A 1062 -18.55 4.24 -13.53
C VAL A 1062 -19.14 5.54 -12.98
N ARG A 1063 -19.66 6.38 -13.88
CA ARG A 1063 -20.47 7.55 -13.52
C ARG A 1063 -21.85 7.10 -13.04
N ARG A 1064 -22.23 7.54 -11.85
CA ARG A 1064 -23.53 7.30 -11.22
C ARG A 1064 -24.20 8.64 -10.96
N GLU A 1065 -25.46 8.76 -11.35
CA GLU A 1065 -26.25 9.97 -11.09
C GLU A 1065 -26.81 9.94 -9.67
N VAL A 1066 -26.90 11.11 -9.05
CA VAL A 1066 -27.42 11.31 -7.71
C VAL A 1066 -28.74 12.06 -7.82
N THR A 1067 -29.83 11.43 -7.39
CA THR A 1067 -31.18 12.01 -7.43
C THR A 1067 -31.79 12.01 -6.04
N GLY A 1068 -32.33 13.15 -5.61
CA GLY A 1068 -33.04 13.27 -4.34
C GLY A 1068 -34.37 12.51 -4.33
N THR A 1069 -34.75 11.98 -3.17
CA THR A 1069 -36.09 11.38 -3.00
C THR A 1069 -37.15 12.47 -2.84
N SER A 1070 -38.36 12.20 -3.34
CA SER A 1070 -39.50 13.11 -3.24
C SER A 1070 -40.51 12.63 -2.21
N THR A 1071 -40.98 13.53 -1.36
CA THR A 1071 -41.96 13.26 -0.30
C THR A 1071 -43.15 14.22 -0.43
N PRO A 1072 -44.38 13.72 -0.68
CA PRO A 1072 -45.57 14.55 -0.69
C PRO A 1072 -45.94 14.99 0.73
N VAL A 1073 -45.99 16.30 0.96
CA VAL A 1073 -46.31 16.90 2.27
C VAL A 1073 -47.73 17.49 2.27
N LEU A 1074 -48.06 18.22 1.21
CA LEU A 1074 -49.34 18.86 0.95
C LEU A 1074 -49.86 18.40 -0.43
N THR A 1075 -51.17 18.48 -0.61
CA THR A 1075 -51.77 18.41 -1.97
C THR A 1075 -51.45 19.69 -2.76
N PRO A 1076 -51.50 19.66 -4.11
CA PRO A 1076 -51.32 20.86 -4.93
C PRO A 1076 -52.25 22.01 -4.53
N GLU A 1077 -53.51 21.71 -4.20
CA GLU A 1077 -54.50 22.69 -3.76
C GLU A 1077 -54.10 23.32 -2.41
N GLN A 1078 -53.67 22.49 -1.45
CA GLN A 1078 -53.19 22.98 -0.14
C GLN A 1078 -51.91 23.81 -0.27
N ALA A 1079 -50.97 23.39 -1.12
CA ALA A 1079 -49.75 24.14 -1.40
C ALA A 1079 -50.05 25.50 -2.04
N GLU A 1080 -51.01 25.55 -2.97
CA GLU A 1080 -51.50 26.79 -3.56
C GLU A 1080 -52.12 27.72 -2.51
N GLN A 1081 -52.89 27.19 -1.55
CA GLN A 1081 -53.41 28.00 -0.44
C GLN A 1081 -52.29 28.58 0.43
N LEU A 1082 -51.23 27.81 0.70
CA LEU A 1082 -50.07 28.30 1.45
C LEU A 1082 -49.27 29.35 0.65
N ARG A 1083 -49.13 29.15 -0.67
CA ARG A 1083 -48.54 30.15 -1.58
C ARG A 1083 -49.33 31.45 -1.55
N GLN A 1084 -50.66 31.39 -1.65
CA GLN A 1084 -51.53 32.56 -1.51
C GLN A 1084 -51.39 33.22 -0.14
N ALA A 1085 -51.25 32.43 0.93
CA ALA A 1085 -51.05 32.97 2.27
C ALA A 1085 -49.71 33.72 2.42
N LEU A 1086 -48.67 33.37 1.66
CA LEU A 1086 -47.39 34.07 1.63
C LEU A 1086 -47.34 35.30 0.71
N SER A 1087 -48.33 35.48 -0.18
CA SER A 1087 -48.25 36.49 -1.25
C SER A 1087 -48.29 37.93 -0.75
N ALA A 1088 -48.87 38.18 0.42
CA ALA A 1088 -49.01 39.53 0.97
C ALA A 1088 -47.74 40.01 1.70
N THR A 1089 -46.77 39.14 1.96
CA THR A 1089 -45.54 39.51 2.71
C THR A 1089 -44.71 40.57 2.00
N THR A 1090 -44.64 40.52 0.66
CA THR A 1090 -43.89 41.46 -0.19
C THR A 1090 -44.69 42.71 -0.58
N THR A 1091 -46.02 42.72 -0.45
CA THR A 1091 -46.86 43.87 -0.83
C THR A 1091 -47.29 44.71 0.36
N SER A 1092 -47.63 44.06 1.48
CA SER A 1092 -48.25 44.72 2.63
C SER A 1092 -47.68 44.24 3.98
N GLY A 1093 -46.76 43.27 3.96
CA GLY A 1093 -46.20 42.64 5.13
C GLY A 1093 -44.78 43.10 5.51
N THR A 1094 -44.07 42.22 6.21
CA THR A 1094 -42.74 42.48 6.77
C THR A 1094 -41.64 42.63 5.70
N ALA A 1095 -41.86 42.14 4.47
CA ALA A 1095 -40.92 42.26 3.36
C ALA A 1095 -41.33 43.32 2.32
N ARG A 1096 -42.22 44.27 2.66
CA ARG A 1096 -42.73 45.29 1.71
C ARG A 1096 -41.67 46.19 1.07
N LYS A 1097 -40.47 46.25 1.64
CA LYS A 1097 -39.34 47.02 1.12
C LYS A 1097 -38.49 46.22 0.12
N LEU A 1098 -38.83 44.95 -0.15
CA LEU A 1098 -38.08 44.06 -1.04
C LEU A 1098 -38.25 44.53 -2.48
N VAL A 1099 -37.15 44.84 -3.16
CA VAL A 1099 -37.16 45.25 -4.57
C VAL A 1099 -37.02 44.04 -5.47
N LEU A 1100 -38.00 43.83 -6.37
CA LEU A 1100 -38.03 42.70 -7.28
C LEU A 1100 -37.75 43.16 -8.74
N PRO A 1101 -37.13 42.30 -9.57
CA PRO A 1101 -37.04 42.53 -11.02
C PRO A 1101 -38.42 42.76 -11.65
N GLN A 1102 -38.47 43.51 -12.75
CA GLN A 1102 -39.73 43.84 -13.41
C GLN A 1102 -40.46 42.56 -13.86
N GLY A 1103 -41.74 42.45 -13.52
CA GLY A 1103 -42.58 41.28 -13.84
C GLY A 1103 -42.35 40.06 -12.93
N GLN A 1104 -41.32 40.07 -12.09
CA GLN A 1104 -41.05 38.99 -11.15
C GLN A 1104 -41.94 39.08 -9.91
N ARG A 1105 -42.40 37.93 -9.42
CA ARG A 1105 -43.08 37.78 -8.13
C ARG A 1105 -42.25 36.87 -7.23
N ALA A 1106 -42.31 37.14 -5.93
CA ALA A 1106 -41.67 36.34 -4.89
C ALA A 1106 -42.63 36.11 -3.72
N TRP A 1107 -42.61 34.89 -3.19
CA TRP A 1107 -43.34 34.51 -1.98
C TRP A 1107 -42.33 34.27 -0.88
N VAL A 1108 -42.36 35.12 0.14
CA VAL A 1108 -41.30 35.15 1.15
C VAL A 1108 -41.87 35.19 2.56
N LYS A 1109 -41.04 34.81 3.53
CA LYS A 1109 -41.26 34.99 4.95
C LYS A 1109 -39.99 35.54 5.59
N THR A 1110 -40.13 36.61 6.36
CA THR A 1110 -39.04 37.09 7.21
C THR A 1110 -39.07 36.40 8.58
N GLY A 1111 -37.92 36.29 9.21
CA GLY A 1111 -37.81 35.80 10.58
C GLY A 1111 -36.77 36.58 11.36
N THR A 1112 -36.97 36.63 12.66
CA THR A 1112 -36.04 37.24 13.60
C THR A 1112 -35.99 36.33 14.82
N GLN A 1113 -34.80 35.96 15.26
CA GLN A 1113 -34.60 35.15 16.47
C GLN A 1113 -33.56 35.81 17.38
N VAL A 1114 -33.98 36.19 18.58
CA VAL A 1114 -33.10 36.76 19.62
C VAL A 1114 -32.41 35.63 20.37
N GLN A 1115 -31.07 35.68 20.46
CA GLN A 1115 -30.25 34.73 21.23
C GLN A 1115 -30.00 35.25 22.65
N TYR A 1116 -29.79 36.56 22.80
CA TYR A 1116 -29.57 37.24 24.08
C TYR A 1116 -30.44 38.50 24.14
N GLU A 1117 -30.94 38.89 25.32
CA GLU A 1117 -31.61 40.18 25.49
C GLU A 1117 -30.61 41.33 25.21
N PRO A 1118 -31.06 42.50 24.70
CA PRO A 1118 -30.19 43.65 24.47
C PRO A 1118 -29.33 44.00 25.70
N GLY A 1119 -28.01 44.07 25.51
CA GLY A 1119 -27.05 44.36 26.58
C GLY A 1119 -26.70 43.19 27.52
N THR A 1120 -27.28 42.00 27.32
CA THR A 1120 -27.03 40.81 28.17
C THR A 1120 -26.10 39.77 27.53
N ALA A 1121 -25.73 39.96 26.26
CA ALA A 1121 -24.78 39.10 25.58
C ALA A 1121 -23.43 39.11 26.32
N PRO A 1122 -22.76 37.95 26.53
CA PRO A 1122 -21.48 37.90 27.22
C PRO A 1122 -20.45 38.81 26.55
N ARG A 1123 -19.59 39.47 27.34
CA ARG A 1123 -18.50 40.31 26.80
C ARG A 1123 -17.67 39.51 25.80
N GLY A 1124 -17.41 40.11 24.64
CA GLY A 1124 -16.68 39.48 23.55
C GLY A 1124 -17.50 38.61 22.60
N THR A 1125 -18.82 38.48 22.77
CA THR A 1125 -19.65 37.72 21.82
C THR A 1125 -20.10 38.54 20.61
N PHE A 1126 -19.99 37.96 19.42
CA PHE A 1126 -20.44 38.59 18.17
C PHE A 1126 -21.97 38.52 18.00
N LEU A 1127 -22.55 37.34 18.25
CA LEU A 1127 -23.94 37.03 17.91
C LEU A 1127 -24.94 37.47 18.99
N HIS A 1128 -25.88 38.34 18.63
CA HIS A 1128 -27.04 38.70 19.48
C HIS A 1128 -28.35 38.16 18.90
N GLN A 1129 -28.50 38.19 17.57
CA GLN A 1129 -29.74 37.89 16.88
C GLN A 1129 -29.47 37.28 15.50
N ILE A 1130 -30.43 36.51 15.00
CA ILE A 1130 -30.45 36.00 13.63
C ILE A 1130 -31.58 36.67 12.84
N ALA A 1131 -31.24 37.27 11.71
CA ALA A 1131 -32.20 37.80 10.75
C ALA A 1131 -32.34 36.84 9.57
N TRP A 1132 -33.58 36.48 9.24
CA TRP A 1132 -33.93 35.52 8.20
C TRP A 1132 -34.77 36.15 7.10
N LEU A 1133 -34.52 35.73 5.87
CA LEU A 1133 -35.47 35.88 4.77
C LEU A 1133 -35.44 34.60 3.93
N VAL A 1134 -36.58 33.92 3.85
CA VAL A 1134 -36.76 32.67 3.11
C VAL A 1134 -37.89 32.82 2.11
N GLY A 1135 -37.83 32.15 0.97
CA GLY A 1135 -38.88 32.26 -0.03
C GLY A 1135 -38.63 31.47 -1.30
N PHE A 1136 -39.44 31.76 -2.32
CA PHE A 1136 -39.26 31.22 -3.66
C PHE A 1136 -39.79 32.18 -4.73
N VAL A 1137 -39.36 31.94 -5.95
CA VAL A 1137 -39.77 32.63 -7.17
C VAL A 1137 -40.09 31.60 -8.26
N ASP A 1138 -41.07 31.93 -9.10
CA ASP A 1138 -41.36 31.14 -10.30
C ASP A 1138 -40.44 31.62 -11.44
N THR A 1139 -39.86 30.68 -12.20
CA THR A 1139 -39.03 30.94 -13.38
C THR A 1139 -39.54 30.14 -14.58
N ALA A 1140 -39.06 30.43 -15.78
CA ALA A 1140 -39.44 29.69 -16.99
C ALA A 1140 -39.05 28.19 -16.90
N SER A 1141 -37.93 27.89 -16.23
CA SER A 1141 -37.45 26.52 -16.01
C SER A 1141 -38.16 25.77 -14.87
N GLY A 1142 -38.88 26.48 -13.99
CA GLY A 1142 -39.53 25.94 -12.81
C GLY A 1142 -39.34 26.81 -11.56
N PRO A 1143 -40.02 26.48 -10.45
CA PRO A 1143 -39.88 27.22 -9.20
C PRO A 1143 -38.49 27.03 -8.58
N VAL A 1144 -37.91 28.12 -8.07
CA VAL A 1144 -36.63 28.14 -7.37
C VAL A 1144 -36.82 28.76 -5.99
N SER A 1145 -36.40 28.04 -4.96
CA SER A 1145 -36.50 28.43 -3.56
C SER A 1145 -35.15 28.92 -3.02
N PHE A 1146 -35.17 29.74 -1.98
CA PHE A 1146 -33.97 30.29 -1.37
C PHE A 1146 -34.17 30.60 0.12
N ALA A 1147 -33.05 30.67 0.85
CA ALA A 1147 -33.02 31.04 2.25
C ALA A 1147 -31.75 31.81 2.58
N VAL A 1148 -31.89 32.85 3.41
CA VAL A 1148 -30.79 33.69 3.89
C VAL A 1148 -30.90 33.80 5.41
N ALA A 1149 -29.80 33.53 6.11
CA ALA A 1149 -29.62 33.77 7.55
C ALA A 1149 -28.42 34.71 7.77
N VAL A 1150 -28.63 35.77 8.56
CA VAL A 1150 -27.60 36.77 8.88
C VAL A 1150 -27.44 36.85 10.40
N GLU A 1151 -26.21 36.72 10.87
CA GLU A 1151 -25.80 36.91 12.27
C GLU A 1151 -25.52 38.38 12.51
N THR A 1152 -26.21 38.97 13.49
CA THR A 1152 -26.15 40.42 13.74
C THR A 1152 -26.22 40.75 15.23
N ARG A 1153 -25.82 41.98 15.54
CA ARG A 1153 -26.03 42.67 16.82
C ARG A 1153 -27.23 43.60 16.83
N ASP A 1154 -27.61 44.07 15.66
CA ASP A 1154 -28.68 45.03 15.45
C ASP A 1154 -29.75 44.43 14.53
N GLU A 1155 -31.00 44.47 14.99
CA GLU A 1155 -32.14 43.89 14.29
C GLU A 1155 -32.42 44.58 12.94
N GLY A 1156 -32.39 45.92 12.94
CA GLY A 1156 -32.69 46.71 11.74
C GLY A 1156 -31.66 46.45 10.66
N ARG A 1157 -30.38 46.47 11.04
CA ARG A 1157 -29.24 46.16 10.18
C ARG A 1157 -29.31 44.76 9.61
N GLY A 1158 -29.60 43.77 10.45
CA GLY A 1158 -29.75 42.37 10.02
C GLY A 1158 -30.89 42.17 9.03
N ALA A 1159 -32.06 42.77 9.30
CA ALA A 1159 -33.23 42.65 8.42
C ALA A 1159 -33.00 43.33 7.06
N ASP A 1160 -32.35 44.50 7.04
CA ASP A 1160 -31.98 45.18 5.79
C ASP A 1160 -30.92 44.42 5.02
N ARG A 1161 -29.96 43.78 5.72
CA ARG A 1161 -28.95 42.92 5.08
C ARG A 1161 -29.59 41.65 4.48
N ALA A 1162 -30.44 40.94 5.22
CA ALA A 1162 -31.13 39.75 4.70
C ALA A 1162 -31.98 40.08 3.46
N ARG A 1163 -32.60 41.26 3.43
CA ARG A 1163 -33.35 41.77 2.28
C ARG A 1163 -32.43 42.04 1.08
N PHE A 1164 -31.35 42.79 1.27
CA PHE A 1164 -30.38 43.06 0.21
C PHE A 1164 -29.86 41.76 -0.43
N LEU A 1165 -29.52 40.77 0.39
CA LEU A 1165 -29.06 39.46 -0.10
C LEU A 1165 -30.14 38.77 -0.93
N ALA A 1166 -31.38 38.76 -0.45
CA ALA A 1166 -32.51 38.18 -1.19
C ALA A 1166 -32.77 38.88 -2.53
N GLU A 1167 -32.66 40.21 -2.61
CA GLU A 1167 -32.81 40.97 -3.86
C GLU A 1167 -31.77 40.56 -4.90
N LYS A 1168 -30.50 40.42 -4.48
CA LYS A 1168 -29.41 39.98 -5.35
C LYS A 1168 -29.59 38.53 -5.81
N ILE A 1169 -30.00 37.65 -4.90
CA ILE A 1169 -30.28 36.25 -5.22
C ILE A 1169 -31.44 36.12 -6.21
N ILE A 1170 -32.57 36.82 -5.97
CA ILE A 1170 -33.73 36.79 -6.86
C ILE A 1170 -33.37 37.33 -8.24
N ALA A 1171 -32.64 38.46 -8.31
CA ALA A 1171 -32.19 39.00 -9.59
C ALA A 1171 -31.30 38.01 -10.36
N ALA A 1172 -30.39 37.30 -9.68
CA ALA A 1172 -29.55 36.28 -10.29
C ALA A 1172 -30.36 35.07 -10.79
N ILE A 1173 -31.33 34.60 -10.00
CA ILE A 1173 -32.23 33.51 -10.39
C ILE A 1173 -33.02 33.91 -11.64
N THR A 1174 -33.63 35.10 -11.65
CA THR A 1174 -34.40 35.61 -12.79
C THR A 1174 -33.51 35.77 -14.03
N ALA A 1175 -32.26 36.24 -13.89
CA ALA A 1175 -31.36 36.39 -15.04
C ALA A 1175 -30.89 35.04 -15.62
N ALA A 1176 -30.64 34.04 -14.77
CA ALA A 1176 -30.14 32.74 -15.19
C ALA A 1176 -31.25 31.80 -15.70
N ARG A 1177 -32.50 31.96 -15.23
CA ARG A 1177 -33.59 30.99 -15.43
C ARG A 1177 -34.95 31.58 -15.83
N GLY A 1178 -35.05 32.91 -15.91
CA GLY A 1178 -36.29 33.66 -16.19
C GLY A 1178 -36.67 33.74 -17.65
#